data_AF-A0A0N7F493-F1
#
_entry.id   AF-A0A0N7F493-F1
#
_cell.length_a   1.000
_cell.length_b   1.000
_cell.length_c   1.000
_cell.angle_alpha   90.00
_cell.angle_beta   90.00
_cell.angle_gamma   90.00
#
_symmetry.space_group_name_H-M   'P 1'
#
loop_
_entity.id
_entity.type
_entity.pdbx_description
1 polymer ?
#
loop_
_entity_poly.entity_id
_entity_poly.type
_entity_poly.pdbx_seq_one_letter_code
_entity_poly.pdbx_strand_id
1 'polypeptide(L)'
;MTLHRVNHQSTPIAGYTDRLSARPGERVLVHASSSEQECAVRVVRAGHDGTQPVHTPVEAAVPGTFHVPHLAMDLGSYALVPNPPALDHAVTFTAWIWPTALPSDSAGIVTQGTPDGGPFVALSLLADGRAAFDVSTVDGLVSVRSDAALHLRRWYLVVGGYDPAEGARLTVRARDPLADEHWTVVTAPPLGPLVTGAPSLLLAAFRTTRGEVTGNLDGKIDSPAVYDALVDGIEQAGARARWELSHEISGDRIIDVVDGHDGHLHNLPTRGVTGHDWAGDVLDWRHAERGYGAVHFHSDDLDEAGWAPVLAVGLPLDLPSGCYAVELSTQDAVERLPLFVRPRAANAPLILLVPTLSYLAYALDRHTDGSGACLASLRRPLFGMREDHVLRHNGSPHQYSEDLQLVGWLQRQGFRFDVITDHDLHADGVAALAGYRAVLTGSHPECWTGAMLDAVQAHLGDGGNLAYLGGNGACWVTAIVPDRPHVAELRRGYAGVRTWECEPGELHLASTGEPGGLWAERGRSLHRLFGIGTSAAGTLPGGPYDLVSDDPVLAGLDSPFGGFDAEFGLLLGSPPGTTLLDRRRAAVTLLRTAGGGQVFFTGSTGWCGALSHKGDDNDVSRLTANVLRSFCGGTATDAIGP
;
A
#
# COMPACT_ATOMS: atom_id res chain seq x y z
N MET A 1 20.25 6.69 0.28
CA MET A 1 19.20 7.42 1.01
C MET A 1 18.99 8.78 0.39
N THR A 2 17.87 8.97 -0.29
CA THR A 2 17.32 10.27 -0.71
C THR A 2 16.65 10.92 0.47
N LEU A 3 17.46 11.61 1.28
CA LEU A 3 17.01 12.22 2.52
C LEU A 3 16.16 13.47 2.23
N HIS A 4 14.86 13.28 2.16
CA HIS A 4 13.90 14.38 2.22
C HIS A 4 13.57 14.67 3.68
N ARG A 5 13.91 15.86 4.19
CA ARG A 5 13.39 16.27 5.51
C ARG A 5 11.87 16.21 5.49
N VAL A 6 11.27 15.65 6.53
CA VAL A 6 9.81 15.68 6.68
C VAL A 6 9.39 17.14 6.67
N ASN A 7 8.44 17.48 5.78
CA ASN A 7 7.88 18.81 5.77
C ASN A 7 6.92 18.98 6.95
N HIS A 8 7.45 19.42 8.09
CA HIS A 8 6.68 19.70 9.30
C HIS A 8 5.87 21.02 9.25
N GLN A 9 5.81 21.73 8.11
CA GLN A 9 5.07 23.00 8.03
C GLN A 9 3.56 22.85 8.32
N SER A 10 2.97 21.69 8.06
CA SER A 10 1.57 21.38 8.36
C SER A 10 1.38 20.34 9.47
N THR A 11 2.45 19.66 9.90
CA THR A 11 2.41 18.58 10.88
C THR A 11 3.63 18.64 11.80
N PRO A 12 3.59 19.38 12.93
CA PRO A 12 4.76 19.61 13.81
C PRO A 12 5.38 18.34 14.42
N ILE A 13 4.60 17.26 14.52
CA ILE A 13 5.04 15.94 15.00
C ILE A 13 4.38 14.83 14.17
N ALA A 14 5.16 13.83 13.79
CA ALA A 14 4.69 12.67 13.04
C ALA A 14 5.37 11.40 13.56
N GLY A 15 4.69 10.27 13.49
CA GLY A 15 5.25 9.00 13.94
C GLY A 15 4.50 7.79 13.44
N TYR A 16 5.00 6.62 13.81
CA TYR A 16 4.39 5.31 13.58
C TYR A 16 4.91 4.30 14.59
N THR A 17 4.21 3.18 14.71
CA THR A 17 4.66 2.02 15.50
C THR A 17 5.26 0.94 14.60
N ASP A 18 6.14 0.09 15.13
CA ASP A 18 6.73 -1.02 14.35
C ASP A 18 5.70 -2.04 13.86
N ARG A 19 4.53 -2.08 14.51
CA ARG A 19 3.37 -2.92 14.21
C ARG A 19 2.08 -2.24 14.65
N LEU A 20 0.96 -2.63 14.04
CA LEU A 20 -0.38 -2.17 14.44
C LEU A 20 -1.05 -3.01 15.51
N SER A 21 -0.65 -4.28 15.70
CA SER A 21 -1.31 -5.21 16.63
C SER A 21 -0.33 -5.77 17.64
N ALA A 22 -0.76 -5.90 18.90
CA ALA A 22 0.01 -6.47 19.99
C ALA A 22 -0.89 -7.13 21.05
N ARG A 23 -0.35 -8.07 21.82
CA ARG A 23 -1.00 -8.68 22.98
C ARG A 23 -0.65 -7.92 24.28
N PRO A 24 -1.50 -7.99 25.32
CA PRO A 24 -1.15 -7.52 26.66
C PRO A 24 0.19 -8.11 27.12
N GLY A 25 1.07 -7.29 27.70
CA GLY A 25 2.43 -7.66 28.10
C GLY A 25 3.50 -7.61 27.01
N GLU A 26 3.13 -7.40 25.74
CA GLU A 26 4.11 -7.18 24.67
C GLU A 26 4.63 -5.75 24.65
N ARG A 27 5.69 -5.53 23.87
CA ARG A 27 6.34 -4.23 23.69
C ARG A 27 6.17 -3.76 22.26
N VAL A 28 5.80 -2.50 22.10
CA VAL A 28 5.69 -1.80 20.81
C VAL A 28 6.76 -0.74 20.72
N LEU A 29 7.42 -0.62 19.57
CA LEU A 29 8.41 0.43 19.32
C LEU A 29 7.74 1.61 18.64
N VAL A 30 8.10 2.81 19.09
CA VAL A 30 7.60 4.08 18.56
C VAL A 30 8.73 4.76 17.81
N HIS A 31 8.43 5.18 16.59
CA HIS A 31 9.30 5.92 15.70
C HIS A 31 8.64 7.29 15.47
N ALA A 32 9.37 8.38 15.70
CA ALA A 32 8.80 9.71 15.54
C ALA A 32 9.83 10.75 15.08
N SER A 33 9.33 11.76 14.39
CA SER A 33 10.04 12.98 14.01
C SER A 33 9.24 14.18 14.47
N SER A 34 9.90 15.20 15.01
CA SER A 34 9.25 16.40 15.51
C SER A 34 10.09 17.66 15.25
N SER A 35 9.43 18.79 15.01
CA SER A 35 10.08 20.10 15.02
C SER A 35 10.39 20.60 16.45
N GLU A 36 9.60 20.15 17.43
CA GLU A 36 9.83 20.38 18.86
C GLU A 36 10.44 19.13 19.51
N GLN A 37 11.62 19.26 20.11
CA GLN A 37 12.37 18.10 20.58
C GLN A 37 11.82 17.45 21.85
N GLU A 38 11.14 18.19 22.72
CA GLU A 38 10.55 17.64 23.95
C GLU A 38 9.07 17.37 23.71
N CYS A 39 8.70 16.09 23.71
CA CYS A 39 7.33 15.64 23.47
C CYS A 39 6.79 14.94 24.71
N ALA A 40 5.51 15.17 25.03
CA ALA A 40 4.80 14.35 26.01
C ALA A 40 4.27 13.07 25.35
N VAL A 41 4.14 12.00 26.15
CA VAL A 41 3.62 10.71 25.70
C VAL A 41 2.62 10.13 26.69
N ARG A 42 1.53 9.57 26.14
CA ARG A 42 0.57 8.74 26.90
C ARG A 42 0.04 7.61 26.04
N VAL A 43 -0.38 6.53 26.69
CA VAL A 43 -1.20 5.49 26.04
C VAL A 43 -2.66 5.81 26.33
N VAL A 44 -3.49 5.79 25.30
CA VAL A 44 -4.93 6.05 25.42
C VAL A 44 -5.72 4.92 24.81
N ARG A 45 -6.86 4.58 25.41
CA ARG A 45 -7.89 3.76 24.78
C ARG A 45 -8.75 4.66 23.91
N ALA A 46 -8.85 4.34 22.63
CA ALA A 46 -9.66 5.06 21.66
C ALA A 46 -11.09 4.49 21.65
N GLY A 47 -12.07 5.38 21.63
CA GLY A 47 -13.49 5.07 21.52
C GLY A 47 -14.27 6.23 20.89
N HIS A 48 -15.59 6.20 21.01
CA HIS A 48 -16.47 7.23 20.46
C HIS A 48 -17.71 7.38 21.36
N ASP A 49 -18.11 8.60 21.71
CA ASP A 49 -19.28 8.84 22.58
C ASP A 49 -20.61 8.88 21.81
N GLY A 50 -20.54 8.89 20.47
CA GLY A 50 -21.69 8.96 19.57
C GLY A 50 -21.72 10.25 18.76
N THR A 51 -20.93 11.26 19.16
CA THR A 51 -20.77 12.52 18.42
C THR A 51 -19.32 12.80 18.04
N GLN A 52 -18.35 12.35 18.84
CA GLN A 52 -16.93 12.57 18.62
C GLN A 52 -16.04 11.43 19.19
N PRO A 53 -14.78 11.32 18.73
CA PRO A 53 -13.81 10.41 19.34
C PRO A 53 -13.53 10.75 20.81
N VAL A 54 -13.30 9.72 21.62
CA VAL A 54 -12.95 9.84 23.04
C VAL A 54 -11.68 9.06 23.34
N HIS A 55 -10.80 9.65 24.15
CA HIS A 55 -9.52 9.06 24.54
C HIS A 55 -9.46 8.92 26.05
N THR A 56 -9.48 7.69 26.54
CA THR A 56 -9.34 7.41 27.97
C THR A 56 -7.89 7.06 28.29
N PRO A 57 -7.19 7.81 29.17
CA PRO A 57 -5.82 7.48 29.54
C PRO A 57 -5.70 6.07 30.13
N VAL A 58 -4.61 5.39 29.76
CA VAL A 58 -4.25 4.07 30.27
C VAL A 58 -2.97 4.21 31.08
N GLU A 59 -2.94 3.61 32.26
CA GLU A 59 -1.72 3.53 33.05
C GLU A 59 -0.75 2.55 32.36
N ALA A 60 0.27 3.11 31.69
CA ALA A 60 1.30 2.37 31.00
C ALA A 60 2.68 2.91 31.42
N ALA A 61 3.70 2.06 31.35
CA ALA A 61 5.06 2.42 31.71
C ALA A 61 5.72 3.28 30.62
N VAL A 62 5.42 4.58 30.63
CA VAL A 62 6.00 5.60 29.72
C VAL A 62 6.59 6.76 30.54
N PRO A 63 7.64 7.45 30.05
CA PRO A 63 8.38 8.46 30.82
C PRO A 63 7.63 9.80 31.05
N GLY A 64 6.41 9.94 30.54
CA GLY A 64 5.63 11.19 30.58
C GLY A 64 6.10 12.20 29.54
N THR A 65 7.40 12.52 29.51
CA THR A 65 8.06 13.29 28.44
C THR A 65 9.31 12.59 27.94
N PHE A 66 9.68 12.83 26.68
CA PHE A 66 10.85 12.24 26.04
C PHE A 66 11.33 13.06 24.84
N HIS A 67 12.57 12.80 24.43
CA HIS A 67 13.20 13.49 23.31
C HIS A 67 12.83 12.86 21.96
N VAL A 68 12.36 13.68 21.02
CA VAL A 68 12.07 13.29 19.63
C VAL A 68 12.95 14.11 18.68
N PRO A 69 13.82 13.48 17.88
CA PRO A 69 14.65 14.17 16.91
C PRO A 69 13.84 14.68 15.70
N HIS A 70 14.39 15.64 14.97
CA HIS A 70 13.88 16.04 13.65
C HIS A 70 14.58 15.18 12.59
N LEU A 71 13.85 14.24 11.99
CA LEU A 71 14.37 13.25 11.06
C LEU A 71 13.96 13.53 9.61
N ALA A 72 14.73 12.97 8.69
CA ALA A 72 14.41 12.91 7.26
C ALA A 72 13.86 11.52 6.91
N MET A 73 13.17 11.43 5.77
CA MET A 73 12.70 10.18 5.17
C MET A 73 13.47 9.91 3.89
N ASP A 74 13.78 8.64 3.65
CA ASP A 74 14.39 8.16 2.41
C ASP A 74 13.30 7.86 1.38
N LEU A 75 13.00 8.79 0.47
CA LEU A 75 11.98 8.60 -0.57
C LEU A 75 12.59 8.21 -1.92
N GLY A 76 11.83 7.48 -2.70
CA GLY A 76 12.18 7.09 -4.04
C GLY A 76 12.94 5.76 -4.09
N SER A 77 12.61 4.97 -5.10
CA SER A 77 13.18 3.65 -5.31
C SER A 77 14.38 3.69 -6.26
N TYR A 78 15.26 2.72 -6.08
CA TYR A 78 16.47 2.53 -6.89
C TYR A 78 16.99 1.11 -6.70
N ALA A 79 17.99 0.70 -7.50
CA ALA A 79 18.77 -0.51 -7.23
C ALA A 79 20.20 -0.17 -6.85
N LEU A 80 20.76 -0.88 -5.89
CA LEU A 80 22.16 -0.78 -5.47
C LEU A 80 22.93 -2.03 -5.87
N VAL A 81 24.00 -1.85 -6.64
CA VAL A 81 25.00 -2.88 -6.92
C VAL A 81 26.27 -2.51 -6.15
N PRO A 82 26.58 -3.19 -5.02
CA PRO A 82 27.70 -2.82 -4.16
C PRO A 82 29.06 -3.11 -4.79
N ASN A 83 29.17 -4.18 -5.58
CA ASN A 83 30.41 -4.62 -6.20
C ASN A 83 30.22 -4.70 -7.73
N PRO A 84 30.13 -3.58 -8.46
CA PRO A 84 29.99 -3.59 -9.92
C PRO A 84 31.33 -3.87 -10.63
N PRO A 85 31.33 -4.08 -11.95
CA PRO A 85 32.55 -4.02 -12.75
C PRO A 85 33.34 -2.72 -12.49
N ALA A 86 34.67 -2.84 -12.46
CA ALA A 86 35.55 -1.69 -12.27
C ALA A 86 35.58 -0.83 -13.55
N LEU A 87 35.60 0.50 -13.35
CA LEU A 87 35.92 1.46 -14.39
C LEU A 87 37.43 1.42 -14.63
N ASP A 88 37.86 1.05 -15.83
CA ASP A 88 39.25 0.87 -16.21
C ASP A 88 39.67 1.70 -17.42
N HIS A 89 39.77 1.11 -18.61
CA HIS A 89 40.22 1.74 -19.84
C HIS A 89 39.06 2.39 -20.59
N ALA A 90 37.96 1.67 -20.77
CA ALA A 90 36.77 2.13 -21.49
C ALA A 90 35.51 1.62 -20.77
N VAL A 91 34.37 2.26 -21.03
CA VAL A 91 33.11 1.89 -20.38
C VAL A 91 31.92 2.20 -21.27
N THR A 92 30.94 1.32 -21.32
CA THR A 92 29.62 1.61 -21.87
C THR A 92 28.52 1.11 -20.94
N PHE A 93 27.55 1.97 -20.66
CA PHE A 93 26.29 1.62 -20.01
C PHE A 93 25.18 1.52 -21.06
N THR A 94 24.37 0.47 -20.97
CA THR A 94 23.19 0.27 -21.80
C THR A 94 21.99 -0.03 -20.93
N ALA A 95 20.82 0.53 -21.27
CA ALA A 95 19.56 0.14 -20.68
C ALA A 95 18.39 0.45 -21.62
N TRP A 96 17.32 -0.34 -21.53
CA TRP A 96 16.02 0.08 -22.02
C TRP A 96 15.33 0.89 -20.92
N ILE A 97 14.74 2.02 -21.30
CA ILE A 97 13.97 2.88 -20.39
C ILE A 97 12.59 3.20 -20.93
N TRP A 98 11.65 3.40 -20.01
CA TRP A 98 10.29 3.88 -20.27
C TRP A 98 9.96 5.00 -19.28
N PRO A 99 10.35 6.26 -19.58
CA PRO A 99 10.17 7.37 -18.64
C PRO A 99 8.70 7.74 -18.49
N THR A 100 8.21 7.90 -17.26
CA THR A 100 6.80 8.25 -16.98
C THR A 100 6.59 9.69 -16.58
N ALA A 101 7.60 10.31 -15.98
CA ALA A 101 7.66 11.73 -15.68
C ALA A 101 9.07 12.29 -15.94
N LEU A 102 9.15 13.61 -16.12
CA LEU A 102 10.43 14.30 -16.24
C LEU A 102 10.94 14.69 -14.84
N PRO A 103 12.24 14.51 -14.56
CA PRO A 103 12.81 14.93 -13.29
C PRO A 103 12.83 16.45 -13.17
N SER A 104 12.90 16.97 -11.94
CA SER A 104 13.03 18.42 -11.71
C SER A 104 14.37 18.99 -12.17
N ASP A 105 15.42 18.17 -12.22
CA ASP A 105 16.77 18.52 -12.66
C ASP A 105 17.35 17.41 -13.54
N SER A 106 17.70 16.27 -12.92
CA SER A 106 18.11 15.07 -13.62
C SER A 106 17.76 13.81 -12.83
N ALA A 107 17.61 12.69 -13.53
CA ALA A 107 17.43 11.37 -12.94
C ALA A 107 18.46 10.38 -13.50
N GLY A 108 19.02 9.56 -12.62
CA GLY A 108 19.99 8.54 -13.00
C GLY A 108 19.29 7.35 -13.67
N ILE A 109 19.82 6.86 -14.79
CA ILE A 109 19.38 5.60 -15.42
C ILE A 109 20.30 4.48 -14.94
N VAL A 110 21.60 4.60 -15.25
CA VAL A 110 22.69 3.77 -14.72
C VAL A 110 23.81 4.72 -14.32
N THR A 111 24.19 4.73 -13.04
CA THR A 111 25.21 5.66 -12.53
C THR A 111 26.22 4.93 -11.65
N GLN A 112 27.48 5.34 -11.72
CA GLN A 112 28.55 4.75 -10.93
C GLN A 112 29.51 5.86 -10.47
N GLY A 113 29.67 6.01 -9.16
CA GLY A 113 30.55 7.02 -8.56
C GLY A 113 29.94 8.41 -8.44
N THR A 114 30.79 9.44 -8.35
CA THR A 114 30.40 10.84 -8.09
C THR A 114 31.30 11.81 -8.86
N PRO A 115 30.78 12.95 -9.38
CA PRO A 115 31.52 13.84 -10.28
C PRO A 115 32.69 14.62 -9.62
N ASP A 116 32.81 14.63 -8.28
CA ASP A 116 33.80 15.44 -7.55
C ASP A 116 35.21 14.83 -7.54
N GLY A 117 35.86 14.75 -8.71
CA GLY A 117 37.28 14.39 -8.86
C GLY A 117 37.63 12.91 -8.68
N GLY A 118 36.62 12.04 -8.53
CA GLY A 118 36.76 10.58 -8.51
C GLY A 118 36.22 9.91 -9.78
N PRO A 119 36.24 8.56 -9.82
CA PRO A 119 35.59 7.79 -10.88
C PRO A 119 34.11 8.14 -10.94
N PHE A 120 33.63 8.50 -12.13
CA PHE A 120 32.22 8.83 -12.36
C PHE A 120 31.82 8.49 -13.79
N VAL A 121 30.73 7.78 -13.93
CA VAL A 121 30.03 7.54 -15.19
C VAL A 121 28.54 7.61 -14.90
N ALA A 122 27.78 8.32 -15.73
CA ALA A 122 26.34 8.40 -15.60
C ALA A 122 25.67 8.40 -16.97
N LEU A 123 24.72 7.48 -17.13
CA LEU A 123 23.65 7.57 -18.11
C LEU A 123 22.41 8.13 -17.39
N SER A 124 21.82 9.21 -17.88
CA SER A 124 20.77 9.95 -17.17
C SER A 124 19.72 10.56 -18.09
N LEU A 125 18.59 10.94 -17.50
CA LEU A 125 17.51 11.71 -18.11
C LEU A 125 17.50 13.12 -17.51
N LEU A 126 17.44 14.15 -18.34
CA LEU A 126 17.41 15.55 -17.93
C LEU A 126 15.98 16.09 -17.81
N ALA A 127 15.83 17.21 -17.10
CA ALA A 127 14.54 17.90 -16.93
C ALA A 127 13.89 18.38 -18.24
N ASP A 128 14.68 18.58 -19.30
CA ASP A 128 14.17 18.93 -20.63
C ASP A 128 13.81 17.70 -21.49
N GLY A 129 13.87 16.50 -20.91
CA GLY A 129 13.55 15.23 -21.55
C GLY A 129 14.67 14.63 -22.38
N ARG A 130 15.85 15.24 -22.45
CA ARG A 130 16.98 14.67 -23.20
C ARG A 130 17.73 13.60 -22.39
N ALA A 131 18.23 12.59 -23.09
CA ALA A 131 19.18 11.64 -22.50
C ALA A 131 20.57 12.28 -22.43
N ALA A 132 21.33 11.90 -21.42
CA ALA A 132 22.66 12.42 -21.16
C ALA A 132 23.63 11.29 -20.80
N PHE A 133 24.88 11.44 -21.23
CA PHE A 133 26.00 10.64 -20.78
C PHE A 133 27.11 11.56 -20.27
N ASP A 134 27.58 11.30 -19.06
CA ASP A 134 28.64 12.05 -18.38
C ASP A 134 29.71 11.10 -17.86
N VAL A 135 30.98 11.45 -18.04
CA VAL A 135 32.11 10.61 -17.58
C VAL A 135 33.29 11.45 -17.12
N SER A 136 33.86 11.08 -15.96
CA SER A 136 35.09 11.67 -15.44
C SER A 136 36.32 11.05 -16.09
N THR A 137 37.15 11.91 -16.64
CA THR A 137 38.48 11.59 -17.16
C THR A 137 39.54 12.31 -16.34
N VAL A 138 40.80 11.91 -16.48
CA VAL A 138 41.95 12.58 -15.83
C VAL A 138 42.03 14.05 -16.22
N ASP A 139 41.59 14.42 -17.43
CA ASP A 139 41.70 15.78 -17.96
C ASP A 139 40.38 16.59 -17.84
N GLY A 140 39.31 16.02 -17.28
CA GLY A 140 38.06 16.72 -17.00
C GLY A 140 36.79 15.86 -17.17
N LEU A 141 35.63 16.52 -17.14
CA LEU A 141 34.34 15.86 -17.40
C LEU A 141 34.03 15.90 -18.90
N VAL A 142 33.68 14.75 -19.49
CA VAL A 142 33.13 14.68 -20.85
C VAL A 142 31.63 14.48 -20.75
N SER A 143 30.88 15.29 -21.49
CA SER A 143 29.41 15.32 -21.47
C SER A 143 28.86 15.25 -22.89
N VAL A 144 27.91 14.34 -23.11
CA VAL A 144 27.15 14.21 -24.37
C VAL A 144 25.66 14.20 -24.04
N ARG A 145 24.84 14.83 -24.88
CA ARG A 145 23.38 14.94 -24.73
C ARG A 145 22.71 14.53 -26.04
N SER A 146 21.52 13.93 -25.98
CA SER A 146 20.74 13.63 -27.18
C SER A 146 20.27 14.92 -27.85
N ASP A 147 20.08 14.89 -29.18
CA ASP A 147 19.59 16.06 -29.91
C ASP A 147 18.09 16.29 -29.68
N ALA A 148 17.33 15.20 -29.49
CA ALA A 148 15.90 15.22 -29.25
C ALA A 148 15.56 14.81 -27.81
N ALA A 149 14.46 15.37 -27.30
CA ALA A 149 13.84 14.92 -26.07
C ALA A 149 13.11 13.60 -26.27
N LEU A 150 13.10 12.76 -25.26
CA LEU A 150 12.34 11.51 -25.23
C LEU A 150 10.88 11.81 -24.92
N HIS A 151 9.98 11.03 -25.52
CA HIS A 151 8.58 11.07 -25.15
C HIS A 151 8.34 10.21 -23.92
N LEU A 152 7.50 10.70 -23.01
CA LEU A 152 7.04 9.91 -21.88
C LEU A 152 6.24 8.70 -22.37
N ARG A 153 6.30 7.61 -21.62
CA ARG A 153 5.56 6.38 -21.82
C ARG A 153 5.87 5.68 -23.16
N ARG A 154 7.12 5.78 -23.64
CA ARG A 154 7.66 5.01 -24.78
C ARG A 154 8.98 4.34 -24.41
N TRP A 155 9.26 3.20 -25.03
CA TRP A 155 10.49 2.45 -24.79
C TRP A 155 11.65 2.99 -25.63
N TYR A 156 12.79 3.28 -25.00
CA TYR A 156 14.03 3.68 -25.65
C TYR A 156 15.18 2.81 -25.18
N LEU A 157 16.00 2.34 -26.12
CA LEU A 157 17.33 1.86 -25.82
C LEU A 157 18.25 3.08 -25.75
N VAL A 158 18.90 3.27 -24.61
CA VAL A 158 19.88 4.33 -24.39
C VAL A 158 21.24 3.68 -24.11
N VAL A 159 22.25 4.11 -24.85
CA VAL A 159 23.61 3.55 -24.81
C VAL A 159 24.60 4.71 -24.71
N GLY A 160 25.27 4.84 -23.57
CA GLY A 160 26.29 5.86 -23.33
C GLY A 160 27.62 5.22 -23.00
N GLY A 161 28.68 5.58 -23.72
CA GLY A 161 30.01 5.04 -23.47
C GLY A 161 31.14 5.99 -23.79
N TYR A 162 32.33 5.64 -23.31
CA TYR A 162 33.58 6.36 -23.50
C TYR A 162 34.73 5.41 -23.77
N ASP A 163 35.55 5.75 -24.76
CA ASP A 163 36.87 5.16 -24.98
C ASP A 163 37.92 6.29 -25.14
N PRO A 164 39.09 6.22 -24.48
CA PRO A 164 40.11 7.27 -24.55
C PRO A 164 40.67 7.55 -25.97
N ALA A 165 40.55 6.60 -26.90
CA ALA A 165 40.98 6.76 -28.28
C ALA A 165 39.86 7.33 -29.18
N GLU A 166 38.60 7.01 -28.91
CA GLU A 166 37.46 7.40 -29.76
C GLU A 166 36.64 8.58 -29.21
N GLY A 167 36.63 8.78 -27.89
CA GLY A 167 35.82 9.77 -27.19
C GLY A 167 34.53 9.22 -26.61
N ALA A 168 33.60 10.12 -26.27
CA ALA A 168 32.29 9.76 -25.74
C ALA A 168 31.26 9.60 -26.85
N ARG A 169 30.35 8.63 -26.69
CA ARG A 169 29.25 8.36 -27.61
C ARG A 169 27.96 8.10 -26.84
N LEU A 170 26.89 8.78 -27.24
CA LEU A 170 25.53 8.55 -26.76
C LEU A 170 24.63 8.16 -27.94
N THR A 171 24.02 6.99 -27.85
CA THR A 171 23.05 6.48 -28.81
C THR A 171 21.67 6.37 -28.15
N VAL A 172 20.65 6.84 -28.86
CA VAL A 172 19.24 6.70 -28.44
C VAL A 172 18.43 6.12 -29.58
N ARG A 173 17.66 5.07 -29.28
CA ARG A 173 16.80 4.36 -30.24
C ARG A 173 15.45 4.04 -29.62
N ALA A 174 14.37 4.61 -30.16
CA ALA A 174 13.00 4.20 -29.80
C ALA A 174 12.74 2.75 -30.26
N ARG A 175 12.03 1.95 -29.44
CA ARG A 175 11.55 0.61 -29.83
C ARG A 175 10.60 0.71 -31.01
N ASP A 176 9.60 1.58 -30.85
CA ASP A 176 8.56 1.86 -31.82
C ASP A 176 8.67 3.36 -32.15
N PRO A 177 9.39 3.78 -33.20
CA PRO A 177 9.58 5.21 -33.49
C PRO A 177 8.32 5.87 -34.06
N LEU A 178 8.00 7.08 -33.59
CA LEU A 178 7.10 8.02 -34.26
C LEU A 178 7.76 8.63 -35.51
N ALA A 179 6.98 9.35 -36.33
CA ALA A 179 7.45 9.93 -37.58
C ALA A 179 8.58 10.96 -37.39
N ASP A 180 8.60 11.64 -36.26
CA ASP A 180 9.58 12.64 -35.83
C ASP A 180 10.67 12.06 -34.91
N GLU A 181 10.60 10.76 -34.60
CA GLU A 181 11.63 10.07 -33.84
C GLU A 181 12.62 9.40 -34.80
N HIS A 182 13.91 9.67 -34.58
CA HIS A 182 14.99 9.10 -35.37
C HIS A 182 16.04 8.52 -34.44
N TRP A 183 16.73 7.49 -34.92
CA TRP A 183 17.94 7.01 -34.25
C TRP A 183 18.96 8.15 -34.20
N THR A 184 19.32 8.57 -32.99
CA THR A 184 20.34 9.59 -32.74
C THR A 184 21.64 8.95 -32.26
N VAL A 185 22.77 9.41 -32.81
CA VAL A 185 24.12 9.15 -32.29
C VAL A 185 24.81 10.50 -32.14
N VAL A 186 25.18 10.85 -30.92
CA VAL A 186 25.92 12.08 -30.59
C VAL A 186 27.27 11.70 -30.03
N THR A 187 28.32 12.42 -30.42
CA THR A 187 29.70 12.13 -30.01
C THR A 187 30.38 13.37 -29.45
N ALA A 188 31.26 13.19 -28.48
CA ALA A 188 32.22 14.21 -28.05
C ALA A 188 33.66 13.68 -28.17
N PRO A 189 34.63 14.54 -28.51
CA PRO A 189 36.02 14.13 -28.67
C PRO A 189 36.60 13.59 -27.34
N PRO A 190 37.63 12.74 -27.39
CA PRO A 190 38.29 12.22 -26.19
C PRO A 190 38.94 13.34 -25.37
N LEU A 191 38.95 13.15 -24.06
CA LEU A 191 39.58 14.05 -23.08
C LEU A 191 40.44 13.24 -22.10
N GLY A 192 41.40 12.48 -22.63
CA GLY A 192 42.34 11.71 -21.81
C GLY A 192 41.77 10.43 -21.18
N PRO A 193 42.55 9.73 -20.34
CA PRO A 193 42.15 8.45 -19.76
C PRO A 193 40.98 8.57 -18.77
N LEU A 194 40.20 7.49 -18.61
CA LEU A 194 39.19 7.39 -17.56
C LEU A 194 39.81 7.50 -16.16
N VAL A 195 39.07 8.10 -15.23
CA VAL A 195 39.40 7.98 -13.80
C VAL A 195 38.99 6.60 -13.32
N THR A 196 39.97 5.75 -13.00
CA THR A 196 39.76 4.33 -12.69
C THR A 196 39.25 4.08 -11.27
N GLY A 197 38.38 3.10 -11.08
CA GLY A 197 37.96 2.61 -9.77
C GLY A 197 36.68 1.78 -9.82
N ALA A 198 36.23 1.29 -8.67
CA ALA A 198 35.03 0.45 -8.58
C ALA A 198 34.05 0.97 -7.51
N PRO A 199 33.57 2.24 -7.60
CA PRO A 199 32.51 2.69 -6.69
C PRO A 199 31.22 1.92 -6.99
N SER A 200 30.31 1.86 -6.01
CA SER A 200 29.00 1.21 -6.17
C SER A 200 28.24 1.78 -7.37
N LEU A 201 27.48 0.94 -8.06
CA LEU A 201 26.59 1.33 -9.14
C LEU A 201 25.16 1.44 -8.64
N LEU A 202 24.42 2.41 -9.16
CA LEU A 202 23.00 2.60 -8.93
C LEU A 202 22.22 2.49 -10.24
N LEU A 203 21.06 1.84 -10.18
CA LEU A 203 20.02 1.97 -11.19
C LEU A 203 18.96 2.93 -10.69
N ALA A 204 18.40 3.74 -11.60
CA ALA A 204 17.30 4.66 -11.31
C ALA A 204 17.63 5.79 -10.30
N ALA A 205 18.90 6.10 -10.02
CA ALA A 205 19.29 7.22 -9.15
C ALA A 205 20.76 7.64 -9.30
N PHE A 206 21.16 8.72 -8.63
CA PHE A 206 22.53 9.18 -8.42
C PHE A 206 22.98 8.98 -6.98
N ARG A 207 24.30 8.88 -6.78
CA ARG A 207 24.94 9.01 -5.47
C ARG A 207 25.57 10.41 -5.35
N THR A 208 25.45 11.04 -4.19
CA THR A 208 26.17 12.28 -3.86
C THR A 208 27.50 11.96 -3.18
N THR A 209 28.42 12.93 -3.11
CA THR A 209 29.69 12.77 -2.37
C THR A 209 29.51 12.54 -0.87
N ARG A 210 28.34 12.87 -0.31
CA ARG A 210 27.99 12.56 1.08
C ARG A 210 27.41 11.15 1.26
N GLY A 211 27.27 10.39 0.16
CA GLY A 211 26.68 9.06 0.16
C GLY A 211 25.15 9.04 0.08
N GLU A 212 24.51 10.20 0.00
CA GLU A 212 23.06 10.33 -0.21
C GLU A 212 22.71 9.82 -1.62
N VAL A 213 21.47 9.40 -1.81
CA VAL A 213 20.92 9.03 -3.11
C VAL A 213 20.02 10.17 -3.56
N THR A 214 20.02 10.55 -4.83
CA THR A 214 19.18 11.64 -5.35
C THR A 214 18.81 11.37 -6.81
N GLY A 215 17.91 12.18 -7.38
CA GLY A 215 17.56 12.09 -8.79
C GLY A 215 16.99 10.72 -9.15
N ASN A 216 16.01 10.27 -8.36
CA ASN A 216 15.30 9.03 -8.64
C ASN A 216 14.56 9.13 -9.98
N LEU A 217 14.62 8.07 -10.79
CA LEU A 217 13.90 7.98 -12.06
C LEU A 217 12.43 7.61 -11.80
N ASP A 218 11.52 8.39 -12.40
CA ASP A 218 10.13 7.96 -12.61
C ASP A 218 10.04 7.25 -13.96
N GLY A 219 9.97 5.92 -13.93
CA GLY A 219 9.84 5.10 -15.13
C GLY A 219 10.37 3.68 -14.98
N LYS A 220 10.27 2.90 -16.07
CA LYS A 220 10.76 1.52 -16.09
C LYS A 220 12.19 1.45 -16.62
N ILE A 221 13.01 0.59 -16.01
CA ILE A 221 14.31 0.17 -16.56
C ILE A 221 14.23 -1.32 -16.85
N ASP A 222 14.76 -1.72 -18.00
CA ASP A 222 14.84 -3.11 -18.44
C ASP A 222 16.25 -3.39 -19.01
N SER A 223 16.76 -4.59 -18.72
CA SER A 223 18.02 -5.12 -19.23
C SER A 223 19.19 -4.13 -19.10
N PRO A 224 19.56 -3.64 -17.91
CA PRO A 224 20.76 -2.82 -17.77
C PRO A 224 22.02 -3.68 -17.91
N ALA A 225 23.05 -3.15 -18.59
CA ALA A 225 24.32 -3.85 -18.79
C ALA A 225 25.52 -2.88 -18.87
N VAL A 226 26.71 -3.43 -18.59
CA VAL A 226 27.99 -2.73 -18.59
C VAL A 226 28.99 -3.45 -19.50
N TYR A 227 29.76 -2.70 -20.27
CA TYR A 227 30.81 -3.19 -21.17
C TYR A 227 32.11 -2.40 -20.96
N ASP A 228 33.25 -3.01 -21.30
CA ASP A 228 34.60 -2.42 -21.27
C ASP A 228 35.07 -1.96 -22.68
N ALA A 229 34.12 -1.70 -23.58
CA ALA A 229 34.33 -1.17 -24.92
C ALA A 229 33.11 -0.36 -25.37
N LEU A 230 33.27 0.47 -26.40
CA LEU A 230 32.14 1.12 -27.07
C LEU A 230 31.28 0.07 -27.81
N VAL A 231 30.00 0.01 -27.44
CA VAL A 231 29.02 -0.89 -28.06
C VAL A 231 27.83 -0.10 -28.59
N ASP A 232 27.07 -0.67 -29.52
CA ASP A 232 25.88 -0.03 -30.11
C ASP A 232 24.56 -0.46 -29.45
N GLY A 233 24.59 -1.49 -28.59
CA GLY A 233 23.41 -2.01 -27.92
C GLY A 233 23.65 -3.27 -27.11
N ILE A 234 22.61 -3.70 -26.39
CA ILE A 234 22.69 -4.80 -25.42
C ILE A 234 22.89 -6.19 -26.04
N GLU A 235 22.56 -6.36 -27.32
CA GLU A 235 22.70 -7.64 -28.01
C GLU A 235 24.18 -8.01 -28.29
N GLN A 236 25.09 -7.05 -28.15
CA GLN A 236 26.51 -7.29 -28.39
C GLN A 236 27.12 -8.21 -27.33
N ALA A 237 28.05 -9.07 -27.76
CA ALA A 237 28.80 -9.96 -26.87
C ALA A 237 29.85 -9.16 -26.07
N GLY A 238 30.29 -9.73 -24.93
CA GLY A 238 31.35 -9.13 -24.11
C GLY A 238 30.88 -8.20 -23.00
N ALA A 239 29.62 -8.32 -22.55
CA ALA A 239 29.18 -7.65 -21.34
C ALA A 239 30.04 -8.09 -20.14
N ARG A 240 30.34 -7.15 -19.25
CA ARG A 240 31.00 -7.39 -17.95
C ARG A 240 29.98 -7.61 -16.83
N ALA A 241 28.80 -7.04 -16.97
CA ALA A 241 27.63 -7.31 -16.15
C ALA A 241 26.36 -7.13 -16.98
N ARG A 242 25.34 -7.93 -16.71
CA ARG A 242 23.98 -7.79 -17.26
C ARG A 242 22.98 -8.25 -16.21
N TRP A 243 22.10 -7.34 -15.78
CA TRP A 243 21.10 -7.68 -14.78
C TRP A 243 19.80 -8.12 -15.43
N GLU A 244 19.38 -9.35 -15.16
CA GLU A 244 18.06 -9.84 -15.56
C GLU A 244 17.05 -9.62 -14.45
N LEU A 245 16.25 -8.55 -14.58
CA LEU A 245 15.32 -8.13 -13.54
C LEU A 245 14.02 -8.97 -13.50
N SER A 246 13.90 -9.98 -14.37
CA SER A 246 12.83 -10.98 -14.36
C SER A 246 13.08 -12.11 -13.35
N HIS A 247 14.30 -12.23 -12.82
CA HIS A 247 14.63 -13.24 -11.82
C HIS A 247 14.17 -12.82 -10.42
N GLU A 248 13.68 -13.79 -9.65
CA GLU A 248 13.25 -13.59 -8.25
C GLU A 248 12.28 -12.41 -8.06
N ILE A 249 11.28 -12.26 -8.94
CA ILE A 249 10.33 -11.13 -8.97
C ILE A 249 9.64 -10.86 -7.61
N SER A 250 9.45 -11.88 -6.78
CA SER A 250 8.86 -11.72 -5.44
C SER A 250 9.79 -11.10 -4.40
N GLY A 251 11.09 -11.00 -4.69
CA GLY A 251 12.12 -10.46 -3.79
C GLY A 251 12.68 -9.12 -4.27
N ASP A 252 13.72 -8.65 -3.57
CA ASP A 252 14.42 -7.40 -3.88
C ASP A 252 15.74 -7.60 -4.62
N ARG A 253 16.21 -8.83 -4.81
CA ARG A 253 17.48 -9.10 -5.48
C ARG A 253 17.36 -8.90 -6.99
N ILE A 254 18.40 -8.30 -7.57
CA ILE A 254 18.65 -8.26 -9.02
C ILE A 254 19.89 -9.10 -9.32
N ILE A 255 19.77 -10.01 -10.29
CA ILE A 255 20.79 -11.02 -10.57
C ILE A 255 21.61 -10.60 -11.79
N ASP A 256 22.93 -10.53 -11.64
CA ASP A 256 23.85 -10.43 -12.76
C ASP A 256 24.09 -11.82 -13.36
N VAL A 257 23.76 -12.00 -14.63
CA VAL A 257 23.90 -13.27 -15.35
C VAL A 257 25.27 -13.47 -15.99
N VAL A 258 26.21 -12.54 -15.80
CA VAL A 258 27.54 -12.58 -16.41
C VAL A 258 28.62 -13.01 -15.41
N ASP A 259 28.88 -12.23 -14.35
CA ASP A 259 30.01 -12.44 -13.44
C ASP A 259 29.64 -12.29 -11.95
N GLY A 260 28.34 -12.30 -11.64
CA GLY A 260 27.83 -12.33 -10.26
C GLY A 260 27.86 -10.97 -9.53
N HIS A 261 27.83 -9.87 -10.27
CA HIS A 261 27.68 -8.50 -9.74
C HIS A 261 26.25 -8.19 -9.28
N ASP A 262 25.69 -9.03 -8.41
CA ASP A 262 24.30 -8.91 -7.95
C ASP A 262 24.05 -7.60 -7.17
N GLY A 263 22.78 -7.19 -7.13
CA GLY A 263 22.33 -6.01 -6.40
C GLY A 263 21.01 -6.22 -5.70
N HIS A 264 20.53 -5.15 -5.05
CA HIS A 264 19.27 -5.14 -4.32
C HIS A 264 18.45 -3.88 -4.62
N LEU A 265 17.14 -4.03 -4.66
CA LEU A 265 16.17 -2.97 -4.82
C LEU A 265 15.88 -2.32 -3.46
N HIS A 266 15.78 -1.00 -3.47
CA HIS A 266 15.50 -0.18 -2.30
C HIS A 266 14.17 0.55 -2.49
N ASN A 267 13.39 0.67 -1.40
CA ASN A 267 12.11 1.38 -1.35
C ASN A 267 10.97 0.79 -2.21
N LEU A 268 10.95 -0.53 -2.42
CA LEU A 268 9.81 -1.23 -3.05
C LEU A 268 9.44 -0.77 -4.49
N PRO A 269 10.39 -0.65 -5.44
CA PRO A 269 10.01 -0.40 -6.83
C PRO A 269 9.11 -1.53 -7.33
N THR A 270 8.18 -1.20 -8.23
CA THR A 270 7.17 -2.17 -8.69
C THR A 270 7.81 -3.19 -9.63
N ARG A 271 7.78 -4.47 -9.24
CA ARG A 271 8.24 -5.62 -10.05
C ARG A 271 7.08 -6.33 -10.74
N GLY A 272 7.39 -7.30 -11.63
CA GLY A 272 6.37 -8.01 -12.40
C GLY A 272 5.61 -7.07 -13.36
N VAL A 273 6.35 -6.10 -13.91
CA VAL A 273 5.86 -5.12 -14.89
C VAL A 273 6.36 -5.48 -16.28
N THR A 274 5.65 -5.05 -17.32
CA THR A 274 6.00 -5.37 -18.71
C THR A 274 7.33 -4.72 -19.09
N GLY A 275 8.17 -5.49 -19.78
CA GLY A 275 9.44 -5.07 -20.35
C GLY A 275 9.35 -4.54 -21.77
N HIS A 276 10.51 -4.11 -22.27
CA HIS A 276 10.69 -3.55 -23.61
C HIS A 276 10.43 -4.56 -24.74
N ASP A 277 10.31 -5.85 -24.45
CA ASP A 277 10.09 -6.91 -25.43
C ASP A 277 8.76 -7.64 -25.21
N TRP A 278 7.92 -7.14 -24.29
CA TRP A 278 6.58 -7.67 -24.05
C TRP A 278 5.72 -7.53 -25.31
N ALA A 279 5.00 -8.61 -25.64
CA ALA A 279 4.21 -8.72 -26.87
C ALA A 279 2.70 -8.98 -26.61
N GLY A 280 2.28 -9.11 -25.36
CA GLY A 280 0.88 -9.35 -24.99
C GLY A 280 0.38 -10.78 -25.20
N ASP A 281 1.28 -11.73 -25.45
CA ASP A 281 0.99 -13.15 -25.62
C ASP A 281 0.87 -13.91 -24.30
N VAL A 282 1.63 -13.52 -23.28
CA VAL A 282 1.56 -14.08 -21.92
C VAL A 282 1.31 -12.96 -20.90
N LEU A 283 0.24 -13.10 -20.11
CA LEU A 283 -0.17 -12.11 -19.10
C LEU A 283 0.25 -12.47 -17.66
N ASP A 284 0.78 -13.68 -17.47
CA ASP A 284 1.28 -14.19 -16.20
C ASP A 284 2.81 -14.29 -16.27
N TRP A 285 3.47 -13.40 -15.55
CA TRP A 285 4.93 -13.29 -15.56
C TRP A 285 5.62 -14.60 -15.15
N ARG A 286 4.97 -15.47 -14.37
CA ARG A 286 5.53 -16.77 -13.93
C ARG A 286 5.70 -17.77 -15.07
N HIS A 287 4.96 -17.56 -16.15
CA HIS A 287 4.93 -18.44 -17.32
C HIS A 287 5.52 -17.77 -18.55
N ALA A 288 5.96 -16.52 -18.44
CA ALA A 288 6.54 -15.78 -19.53
C ALA A 288 8.04 -16.10 -19.67
N GLU A 289 8.49 -16.45 -20.88
CA GLU A 289 9.92 -16.62 -21.18
C GLU A 289 10.64 -15.26 -21.34
N ARG A 290 9.88 -14.19 -21.58
CA ARG A 290 10.35 -12.83 -21.85
C ARG A 290 9.28 -11.79 -21.53
N GLY A 291 9.56 -10.50 -21.68
CA GLY A 291 8.52 -9.46 -21.55
C GLY A 291 8.24 -8.98 -20.13
N TYR A 292 8.96 -9.47 -19.12
CA TYR A 292 8.83 -9.07 -17.71
C TYR A 292 10.19 -8.79 -17.05
N GLY A 293 11.17 -8.38 -17.86
CA GLY A 293 12.53 -7.99 -17.43
C GLY A 293 12.64 -6.56 -16.89
N ALA A 294 11.51 -5.88 -16.68
CA ALA A 294 11.49 -4.50 -16.21
C ALA A 294 11.20 -4.37 -14.71
N VAL A 295 11.68 -3.28 -14.14
CA VAL A 295 11.29 -2.77 -12.83
C VAL A 295 10.85 -1.31 -12.99
N HIS A 296 9.72 -0.94 -12.40
CA HIS A 296 9.20 0.43 -12.43
C HIS A 296 9.59 1.15 -11.15
N PHE A 297 10.42 2.18 -11.31
CA PHE A 297 10.91 3.03 -10.24
C PHE A 297 10.09 4.32 -10.16
N HIS A 298 9.95 4.83 -8.94
CA HIS A 298 9.28 6.10 -8.66
C HIS A 298 10.08 6.91 -7.67
N SER A 299 9.99 8.23 -7.79
CA SER A 299 10.64 9.20 -6.91
C SER A 299 10.00 9.34 -5.53
N ASP A 300 8.78 8.82 -5.36
CA ASP A 300 7.99 8.89 -4.12
C ASP A 300 7.75 7.52 -3.46
N ASP A 301 8.37 6.46 -4.00
CA ASP A 301 8.38 5.11 -3.44
C ASP A 301 8.96 5.09 -2.00
N LEU A 302 8.42 4.24 -1.13
CA LEU A 302 8.83 4.15 0.27
C LEU A 302 8.52 2.78 0.88
N ASP A 303 9.56 2.03 1.29
CA ASP A 303 9.38 0.81 2.10
C ASP A 303 9.15 1.19 3.57
N GLU A 304 10.05 1.96 4.16
CA GLU A 304 9.93 2.41 5.53
C GLU A 304 10.60 3.76 5.72
N ALA A 305 10.12 4.55 6.69
CA ALA A 305 10.70 5.85 6.97
C ALA A 305 12.17 5.77 7.46
N GLY A 306 12.62 4.60 7.93
CA GLY A 306 14.00 4.35 8.36
C GLY A 306 14.39 5.04 9.68
N TRP A 307 13.41 5.49 10.46
CA TRP A 307 13.68 6.21 11.71
C TRP A 307 14.10 5.24 12.81
N ALA A 308 15.11 5.61 13.59
CA ALA A 308 15.45 4.86 14.80
C ALA A 308 14.29 4.96 15.81
N PRO A 309 13.99 3.89 16.59
CA PRO A 309 12.97 3.95 17.61
C PRO A 309 13.37 4.94 18.70
N VAL A 310 12.45 5.84 19.06
CA VAL A 310 12.64 6.88 20.08
C VAL A 310 12.09 6.47 21.43
N LEU A 311 11.16 5.51 21.45
CA LEU A 311 10.52 5.00 22.66
C LEU A 311 10.12 3.54 22.46
N ALA A 312 10.13 2.79 23.56
CA ALA A 312 9.55 1.46 23.65
C ALA A 312 8.44 1.45 24.69
N VAL A 313 7.22 1.12 24.29
CA VAL A 313 6.03 1.12 25.15
C VAL A 313 5.71 -0.32 25.54
N GLY A 314 5.78 -0.62 26.85
CA GLY A 314 5.33 -1.90 27.39
C GLY A 314 3.85 -1.87 27.72
N LEU A 315 3.08 -2.79 27.15
CA LEU A 315 1.63 -2.88 27.41
C LEU A 315 1.36 -3.60 28.74
N PRO A 316 0.45 -3.09 29.60
CA PRO A 316 0.02 -3.80 30.80
C PRO A 316 -0.46 -5.23 30.51
N LEU A 317 -0.27 -6.14 31.47
CA LEU A 317 -0.65 -7.55 31.31
C LEU A 317 -2.15 -7.79 31.34
N ASP A 318 -2.88 -6.92 32.03
CA ASP A 318 -4.33 -6.94 32.22
C ASP A 318 -5.06 -6.00 31.24
N LEU A 319 -4.34 -5.44 30.25
CA LEU A 319 -4.92 -4.54 29.26
C LEU A 319 -6.03 -5.25 28.48
N PRO A 320 -7.28 -4.74 28.49
CA PRO A 320 -8.36 -5.34 27.72
C PRO A 320 -8.09 -5.29 26.21
N SER A 321 -8.74 -6.18 25.45
CA SER A 321 -8.74 -6.05 23.99
C SER A 321 -9.48 -4.78 23.57
N GLY A 322 -9.01 -4.12 22.50
CA GLY A 322 -9.62 -2.91 22.00
C GLY A 322 -8.73 -2.08 21.09
N CYS A 323 -9.24 -0.89 20.73
CA CYS A 323 -8.52 0.13 19.98
C CYS A 323 -7.80 1.08 20.95
N TYR A 324 -6.52 1.30 20.72
CA TYR A 324 -5.64 2.15 21.52
C TYR A 324 -4.85 3.07 20.59
N ALA A 325 -4.16 4.04 21.19
CA ALA A 325 -3.13 4.80 20.51
C ALA A 325 -2.00 5.14 21.47
N VAL A 326 -0.78 5.26 20.92
CA VAL A 326 0.29 6.01 21.56
C VAL A 326 0.13 7.46 21.14
N GLU A 327 -0.29 8.32 22.07
CA GLU A 327 -0.42 9.75 21.82
C GLU A 327 0.90 10.44 22.14
N LEU A 328 1.40 11.20 21.15
CA LEU A 328 2.55 12.08 21.25
C LEU A 328 2.04 13.52 21.15
N SER A 329 2.48 14.41 22.03
CA SER A 329 2.06 15.81 22.00
C SER A 329 3.20 16.78 22.20
N THR A 330 3.13 17.89 21.47
CA THR A 330 3.97 19.08 21.61
C THR A 330 3.10 20.25 22.06
N GLN A 331 3.64 21.47 22.11
CA GLN A 331 2.81 22.65 22.39
C GLN A 331 1.79 22.90 21.26
N ASP A 332 2.20 22.64 20.01
CA ASP A 332 1.45 23.02 18.82
C ASP A 332 0.65 21.87 18.18
N ALA A 333 0.93 20.60 18.53
CA ALA A 333 0.30 19.46 17.86
C ALA A 333 0.14 18.21 18.73
N VAL A 334 -0.80 17.36 18.30
CA VAL A 334 -1.03 16.02 18.85
C VAL A 334 -1.07 15.00 17.72
N GLU A 335 -0.20 14.00 17.81
CA GLU A 335 -0.17 12.83 16.93
C GLU A 335 -0.58 11.58 17.69
N ARG A 336 -1.37 10.71 17.06
CA ARG A 336 -1.87 9.49 17.69
C ARG A 336 -1.59 8.31 16.80
N LEU A 337 -0.71 7.46 17.28
CA LEU A 337 -0.25 6.28 16.57
C LEU A 337 -1.19 5.12 16.89
N PRO A 338 -2.01 4.65 15.94
CA PRO A 338 -3.01 3.63 16.21
C PRO A 338 -2.36 2.31 16.63
N LEU A 339 -2.93 1.66 17.65
CA LEU A 339 -2.50 0.38 18.18
C LEU A 339 -3.73 -0.46 18.55
N PHE A 340 -3.80 -1.68 18.04
CA PHE A 340 -4.87 -2.63 18.33
C PHE A 340 -4.36 -3.66 19.32
N VAL A 341 -5.04 -3.79 20.45
CA VAL A 341 -4.69 -4.76 21.48
C VAL A 341 -5.57 -5.98 21.28
N ARG A 342 -4.97 -7.07 20.82
CA ARG A 342 -5.65 -8.34 20.61
C ARG A 342 -5.62 -9.20 21.87
N PRO A 343 -6.64 -10.06 22.09
CA PRO A 343 -6.71 -10.86 23.31
C PRO A 343 -5.65 -11.98 23.33
N ARG A 344 -5.29 -12.43 24.54
CA ARG A 344 -4.47 -13.65 24.74
C ARG A 344 -5.27 -14.94 24.54
N ALA A 345 -6.57 -14.89 24.83
CA ALA A 345 -7.55 -15.94 24.60
C ALA A 345 -8.93 -15.27 24.49
N ALA A 346 -9.85 -15.91 23.76
CA ALA A 346 -11.19 -15.38 23.58
C ALA A 346 -11.85 -15.06 24.93
N ASN A 347 -12.27 -13.81 25.11
CA ASN A 347 -12.91 -13.35 26.34
C ASN A 347 -14.34 -12.83 26.10
N ALA A 348 -14.80 -12.86 24.85
CA ALA A 348 -16.08 -12.32 24.43
C ALA A 348 -16.74 -13.24 23.40
N PRO A 349 -18.09 -13.19 23.26
CA PRO A 349 -18.78 -13.93 22.20
C PRO A 349 -18.55 -13.33 20.81
N LEU A 350 -18.16 -12.06 20.74
CA LEU A 350 -17.99 -11.28 19.52
C LEU A 350 -16.52 -10.93 19.30
N ILE A 351 -16.10 -10.89 18.04
CA ILE A 351 -14.78 -10.38 17.64
C ILE A 351 -14.92 -9.40 16.49
N LEU A 352 -14.39 -8.19 16.66
CA LEU A 352 -14.31 -7.17 15.63
C LEU A 352 -13.02 -7.34 14.83
N LEU A 353 -13.17 -7.59 13.53
CA LEU A 353 -12.09 -7.58 12.54
C LEU A 353 -11.92 -6.15 12.01
N VAL A 354 -10.82 -5.53 12.39
CA VAL A 354 -10.44 -4.17 11.97
C VAL A 354 -9.76 -4.24 10.60
N PRO A 355 -10.31 -3.55 9.58
CA PRO A 355 -9.87 -3.69 8.19
C PRO A 355 -8.59 -2.89 7.87
N THR A 356 -7.49 -3.21 8.57
CA THR A 356 -6.18 -2.56 8.42
C THR A 356 -5.58 -2.64 7.01
N LEU A 357 -5.89 -3.67 6.21
CA LEU A 357 -5.46 -3.73 4.81
C LEU A 357 -6.21 -2.73 3.95
N SER A 358 -7.51 -2.55 4.19
CA SER A 358 -8.29 -1.51 3.53
C SER A 358 -7.75 -0.13 3.90
N TYR A 359 -7.46 0.10 5.19
CA TYR A 359 -6.88 1.37 5.64
C TYR A 359 -5.58 1.72 4.88
N LEU A 360 -4.70 0.73 4.69
CA LEU A 360 -3.50 0.86 3.87
C LEU A 360 -3.81 1.10 2.40
N ALA A 361 -4.81 0.43 1.83
CA ALA A 361 -5.20 0.59 0.43
C ALA A 361 -5.74 1.98 0.09
N TYR A 362 -6.20 2.75 1.07
CA TYR A 362 -6.51 4.18 0.88
C TYR A 362 -5.29 5.09 0.82
N ALA A 363 -4.12 4.57 1.21
CA ALA A 363 -2.84 5.19 0.91
C ALA A 363 -2.26 4.74 -0.46
N LEU A 364 -2.96 3.84 -1.18
CA LEU A 364 -2.62 3.33 -2.52
C LEU A 364 -3.45 4.03 -3.62
N ASP A 365 -3.24 5.33 -3.80
CA ASP A 365 -3.83 6.08 -4.92
C ASP A 365 -2.86 6.12 -6.10
N ARG A 366 -2.10 7.20 -6.28
CA ARG A 366 -1.16 7.32 -7.39
C ARG A 366 0.21 7.77 -6.92
N HIS A 367 1.23 7.31 -7.63
CA HIS A 367 2.55 7.93 -7.62
C HIS A 367 2.49 9.33 -8.25
N THR A 368 3.51 10.13 -7.99
CA THR A 368 3.70 11.48 -8.57
C THR A 368 3.69 11.47 -10.10
N ASP A 369 4.11 10.38 -10.75
CA ASP A 369 4.09 10.18 -12.21
C ASP A 369 2.70 9.81 -12.78
N GLY A 370 1.70 9.68 -11.91
CA GLY A 370 0.32 9.34 -12.25
C GLY A 370 0.03 7.85 -12.40
N SER A 371 1.03 6.98 -12.27
CA SER A 371 0.84 5.52 -12.21
C SER A 371 0.15 5.11 -10.90
N GLY A 372 -0.47 3.92 -10.89
CA GLY A 372 -1.16 3.41 -9.71
C GLY A 372 -0.18 2.88 -8.68
N ALA A 373 -0.29 3.34 -7.43
CA ALA A 373 0.53 2.82 -6.34
C ALA A 373 -0.02 1.46 -5.89
N CYS A 374 0.78 0.40 -6.02
CA CYS A 374 0.35 -0.97 -5.73
C CYS A 374 0.92 -1.56 -4.41
N LEU A 375 1.89 -0.89 -3.80
CA LEU A 375 2.59 -1.33 -2.58
C LEU A 375 2.47 -0.26 -1.49
N ALA A 376 2.03 -0.66 -0.29
CA ALA A 376 1.89 0.23 0.86
C ALA A 376 2.51 -0.37 2.11
N SER A 377 3.20 0.48 2.86
CA SER A 377 3.85 0.11 4.12
C SER A 377 3.15 0.69 5.35
N LEU A 378 3.16 -0.08 6.43
CA LEU A 378 2.80 0.34 7.79
C LEU A 378 3.92 1.14 8.49
N ARG A 379 5.17 1.02 8.05
CA ARG A 379 6.34 1.62 8.74
C ARG A 379 6.62 3.05 8.29
N ARG A 380 5.57 3.86 8.24
CA ARG A 380 5.60 5.29 7.91
C ARG A 380 4.47 6.00 8.65
N PRO A 381 4.50 7.32 8.81
CA PRO A 381 3.35 8.05 9.36
C PRO A 381 2.05 7.79 8.56
N LEU A 382 1.02 7.28 9.24
CA LEU A 382 -0.26 6.87 8.64
C LEU A 382 -1.37 7.88 8.97
N PHE A 383 -1.30 9.09 8.43
CA PHE A 383 -2.27 10.16 8.72
C PHE A 383 -3.72 9.82 8.35
N GLY A 384 -3.93 8.90 7.40
CA GLY A 384 -5.26 8.37 7.05
C GLY A 384 -5.85 7.40 8.09
N MET A 385 -5.06 7.00 9.09
CA MET A 385 -5.44 6.08 10.16
C MET A 385 -5.54 6.79 11.52
N ARG A 386 -6.02 8.03 11.51
CA ARG A 386 -6.36 8.77 12.71
C ARG A 386 -7.85 8.67 13.00
N GLU A 387 -8.21 8.69 14.28
CA GLU A 387 -9.62 8.64 14.69
C GLU A 387 -10.43 9.89 14.33
N ASP A 388 -9.74 10.99 14.03
CA ASP A 388 -10.32 12.26 13.57
C ASP A 388 -10.18 12.45 12.05
N HIS A 389 -9.71 11.43 11.32
CA HIS A 389 -9.57 11.50 9.87
C HIS A 389 -10.93 11.69 9.20
N VAL A 390 -10.98 12.59 8.21
CA VAL A 390 -12.15 12.81 7.37
C VAL A 390 -11.81 12.65 5.90
N LEU A 391 -12.73 12.05 5.14
CA LEU A 391 -12.61 11.84 3.72
C LEU A 391 -12.62 13.18 2.97
N ARG A 392 -11.58 13.42 2.17
CA ARG A 392 -11.38 14.66 1.40
C ARG A 392 -12.55 15.07 0.50
N HIS A 393 -13.37 14.11 0.05
CA HIS A 393 -14.41 14.33 -0.96
C HIS A 393 -15.71 14.90 -0.39
N ASN A 394 -16.05 14.59 0.87
CA ASN A 394 -17.31 14.98 1.48
C ASN A 394 -17.19 15.34 2.98
N GLY A 395 -15.97 15.38 3.54
CA GLY A 395 -15.71 15.81 4.91
C GLY A 395 -16.17 14.84 6.00
N SER A 396 -16.37 13.58 5.65
CA SER A 396 -16.98 12.59 6.54
C SER A 396 -16.00 11.65 7.22
N PRO A 397 -16.36 11.05 8.36
CA PRO A 397 -15.62 9.92 8.91
C PRO A 397 -15.53 8.79 7.89
N HIS A 398 -14.37 8.15 7.79
CA HIS A 398 -14.11 7.12 6.79
C HIS A 398 -12.95 6.23 7.23
N GLN A 399 -13.02 4.93 6.93
CA GLN A 399 -12.09 3.92 7.45
C GLN A 399 -12.10 3.91 8.99
N TYR A 400 -10.94 4.10 9.63
CA TYR A 400 -10.78 3.95 11.06
C TYR A 400 -11.66 4.90 11.90
N SER A 401 -11.85 6.15 11.46
CA SER A 401 -12.71 7.11 12.16
C SER A 401 -14.18 6.74 12.11
N GLU A 402 -14.63 6.06 11.05
CA GLU A 402 -16.00 5.53 10.96
C GLU A 402 -16.15 4.24 11.79
N ASP A 403 -15.16 3.35 11.75
CA ASP A 403 -15.16 2.11 12.53
C ASP A 403 -15.13 2.35 14.04
N LEU A 404 -14.53 3.45 14.50
CA LEU A 404 -14.60 3.85 15.90
C LEU A 404 -16.00 4.22 16.36
N GLN A 405 -16.89 4.65 15.47
CA GLN A 405 -18.29 4.88 15.81
C GLN A 405 -19.00 3.57 16.14
N LEU A 406 -18.72 2.50 15.39
CA LEU A 406 -19.17 1.15 15.71
C LEU A 406 -18.61 0.68 17.07
N VAL A 407 -17.32 0.90 17.32
CA VAL A 407 -16.67 0.55 18.60
C VAL A 407 -17.36 1.26 19.78
N GLY A 408 -17.63 2.57 19.65
CA GLY A 408 -18.34 3.34 20.65
C GLY A 408 -19.77 2.86 20.87
N TRP A 409 -20.50 2.59 19.79
CA TRP A 409 -21.86 2.08 19.85
C TRP A 409 -21.93 0.70 20.54
N LEU A 410 -21.05 -0.24 20.18
CA LEU A 410 -20.98 -1.56 20.82
C LEU A 410 -20.80 -1.45 22.34
N GLN A 411 -19.95 -0.51 22.79
CA GLN A 411 -19.69 -0.27 24.21
C GLN A 411 -20.92 0.30 24.92
N ARG A 412 -21.59 1.32 24.35
CA ARG A 412 -22.80 1.92 24.94
C ARG A 412 -23.97 0.94 24.99
N GLN A 413 -24.08 0.04 24.01
CA GLN A 413 -25.08 -1.02 23.99
C GLN A 413 -24.73 -2.22 24.90
N GLY A 414 -23.57 -2.21 25.57
CA GLY A 414 -23.16 -3.24 26.53
C GLY A 414 -22.68 -4.55 25.89
N PHE A 415 -22.31 -4.55 24.61
CA PHE A 415 -21.72 -5.72 23.97
C PHE A 415 -20.30 -5.93 24.46
N ARG A 416 -19.97 -7.19 24.80
CA ARG A 416 -18.60 -7.64 25.01
C ARG A 416 -18.04 -8.11 23.68
N PHE A 417 -16.89 -7.58 23.30
CA PHE A 417 -16.20 -7.96 22.06
C PHE A 417 -14.68 -7.84 22.23
N ASP A 418 -13.97 -8.68 21.50
CA ASP A 418 -12.53 -8.57 21.29
C ASP A 418 -12.23 -7.88 19.95
N VAL A 419 -10.98 -7.46 19.74
CA VAL A 419 -10.50 -6.83 18.51
C VAL A 419 -9.31 -7.61 17.95
N ILE A 420 -9.31 -7.84 16.64
CA ILE A 420 -8.15 -8.28 15.85
C ILE A 420 -8.06 -7.47 14.57
N THR A 421 -6.90 -7.48 13.94
CA THR A 421 -6.66 -6.84 12.63
C THR A 421 -6.72 -7.85 11.48
N ASP A 422 -6.82 -7.36 10.24
CA ASP A 422 -6.62 -8.21 9.05
C ASP A 422 -5.27 -8.95 9.09
N HIS A 423 -4.21 -8.29 9.58
CA HIS A 423 -2.88 -8.88 9.68
C HIS A 423 -2.86 -10.06 10.67
N ASP A 424 -3.61 -9.95 11.78
CA ASP A 424 -3.77 -11.05 12.74
C ASP A 424 -4.52 -12.22 12.14
N LEU A 425 -5.64 -11.95 11.44
CA LEU A 425 -6.45 -12.99 10.80
C LEU A 425 -5.69 -13.68 9.65
N HIS A 426 -4.91 -12.93 8.87
CA HIS A 426 -4.03 -13.48 7.85
C HIS A 426 -2.99 -14.43 8.45
N ALA A 427 -2.31 -14.01 9.53
CA ALA A 427 -1.23 -14.76 10.14
C ALA A 427 -1.72 -16.04 10.86
N ASP A 428 -2.81 -15.93 11.62
CA ASP A 428 -3.30 -17.03 12.46
C ASP A 428 -4.42 -17.86 11.81
N GLY A 429 -4.98 -17.39 10.69
CA GLY A 429 -6.08 -18.04 9.98
C GLY A 429 -7.31 -18.27 10.87
N VAL A 430 -7.99 -19.41 10.67
CA VAL A 430 -9.21 -19.77 11.42
C VAL A 430 -8.97 -19.85 12.94
N ALA A 431 -7.73 -20.11 13.38
CA ALA A 431 -7.41 -20.18 14.81
C ALA A 431 -7.62 -18.84 15.53
N ALA A 432 -7.50 -17.70 14.83
CA ALA A 432 -7.84 -16.39 15.38
C ALA A 432 -9.34 -16.24 15.73
N LEU A 433 -10.20 -17.03 15.09
CA LEU A 433 -11.65 -16.98 15.24
C LEU A 433 -12.18 -18.04 16.22
N ALA A 434 -11.30 -18.88 16.77
CA ALA A 434 -11.68 -19.95 17.68
C ALA A 434 -12.28 -19.40 18.99
N GLY A 435 -13.43 -19.96 19.39
CA GLY A 435 -14.14 -19.58 20.62
C GLY A 435 -15.10 -18.39 20.47
N TYR A 436 -15.09 -17.69 19.34
CA TYR A 436 -16.07 -16.64 19.04
C TYR A 436 -17.33 -17.22 18.42
N ARG A 437 -18.47 -16.58 18.71
CA ARG A 437 -19.77 -16.92 18.12
C ARG A 437 -20.05 -16.13 16.85
N ALA A 438 -19.50 -14.92 16.77
CA ALA A 438 -19.65 -14.10 15.58
C ALA A 438 -18.43 -13.21 15.33
N VAL A 439 -18.10 -13.07 14.06
CA VAL A 439 -17.15 -12.07 13.54
C VAL A 439 -17.93 -10.85 13.09
N LEU A 440 -17.47 -9.66 13.46
CA LEU A 440 -17.97 -8.38 12.97
C LEU A 440 -16.91 -7.77 12.08
N THR A 441 -17.33 -7.14 10.98
CA THR A 441 -16.44 -6.27 10.21
C THR A 441 -16.83 -4.81 10.39
N GLY A 442 -15.89 -3.91 10.12
CA GLY A 442 -16.13 -2.48 10.02
C GLY A 442 -16.99 -2.05 8.81
N SER A 443 -17.00 -0.75 8.55
CA SER A 443 -17.79 -0.05 7.54
C SER A 443 -17.30 -0.29 6.11
N HIS A 444 -15.99 -0.49 5.93
CA HIS A 444 -15.37 -0.58 4.59
C HIS A 444 -14.23 -1.62 4.47
N PRO A 445 -14.48 -2.92 4.71
CA PRO A 445 -13.46 -3.96 4.66
C PRO A 445 -13.14 -4.41 3.22
N GLU A 446 -12.71 -3.50 2.34
CA GLU A 446 -12.51 -3.71 0.89
C GLU A 446 -11.44 -4.76 0.50
N CYS A 447 -10.32 -4.79 1.22
CA CYS A 447 -9.10 -5.50 0.83
C CYS A 447 -8.86 -6.75 1.68
N TRP A 448 -8.83 -7.93 1.05
CA TRP A 448 -8.73 -9.21 1.76
C TRP A 448 -7.68 -10.13 1.14
N THR A 449 -6.97 -10.87 2.00
CA THR A 449 -6.11 -11.98 1.59
C THR A 449 -6.90 -13.28 1.44
N GLY A 450 -6.37 -14.23 0.67
CA GLY A 450 -6.99 -15.56 0.52
C GLY A 450 -7.14 -16.29 1.86
N ALA A 451 -6.13 -16.21 2.73
CA ALA A 451 -6.14 -16.83 4.05
C ALA A 451 -7.27 -16.29 4.95
N MET A 452 -7.56 -14.98 4.89
CA MET A 452 -8.66 -14.38 5.63
C MET A 452 -10.02 -14.87 5.13
N LEU A 453 -10.19 -14.96 3.80
CA LEU A 453 -11.41 -15.52 3.22
C LEU A 453 -11.61 -16.97 3.66
N ASP A 454 -10.56 -17.80 3.61
CA ASP A 454 -10.60 -19.19 4.04
C ASP A 454 -10.96 -19.30 5.53
N ALA A 455 -10.39 -18.45 6.38
CA ALA A 455 -10.66 -18.43 7.81
C ALA A 455 -12.12 -18.11 8.14
N VAL A 456 -12.70 -17.09 7.50
CA VAL A 456 -14.11 -16.71 7.71
C VAL A 456 -15.05 -17.75 7.12
N GLN A 457 -14.72 -18.34 5.97
CA GLN A 457 -15.49 -19.45 5.41
C GLN A 457 -15.51 -20.67 6.33
N ALA A 458 -14.36 -21.03 6.92
CA ALA A 458 -14.27 -22.12 7.89
C ALA A 458 -15.10 -21.82 9.14
N HIS A 459 -15.00 -20.60 9.69
CA HIS A 459 -15.81 -20.17 10.82
C HIS A 459 -17.31 -20.32 10.57
N LEU A 460 -17.80 -19.89 9.41
CA LEU A 460 -19.19 -20.06 9.01
C LEU A 460 -19.57 -21.53 8.79
N GLY A 461 -18.65 -22.33 8.23
CA GLY A 461 -18.82 -23.77 8.03
C GLY A 461 -19.01 -24.55 9.33
N ASP A 462 -18.39 -24.08 10.42
CA ASP A 462 -18.50 -24.64 11.76
C ASP A 462 -19.68 -24.06 12.59
N GLY A 463 -20.58 -23.31 11.95
CA GLY A 463 -21.77 -22.74 12.58
C GLY A 463 -21.58 -21.39 13.24
N GLY A 464 -20.42 -20.75 13.06
CA GLY A 464 -20.16 -19.38 13.45
C GLY A 464 -20.96 -18.37 12.62
N ASN A 465 -21.05 -17.13 13.10
CA ASN A 465 -21.82 -16.06 12.44
C ASN A 465 -20.92 -14.94 11.91
N LEU A 466 -21.40 -14.20 10.91
CA LEU A 466 -20.73 -13.01 10.37
C LEU A 466 -21.72 -11.84 10.36
N ALA A 467 -21.37 -10.74 11.01
CA ALA A 467 -22.06 -9.46 10.89
C ALA A 467 -21.19 -8.49 10.08
N TYR A 468 -21.52 -8.34 8.81
CA TYR A 468 -20.91 -7.35 7.93
C TYR A 468 -21.72 -6.06 7.96
N LEU A 469 -21.27 -5.11 8.77
CA LEU A 469 -21.94 -3.82 9.05
C LEU A 469 -21.52 -2.68 8.12
N GLY A 470 -21.23 -2.98 6.85
CA GLY A 470 -20.65 -2.00 5.93
C GLY A 470 -20.96 -2.26 4.45
N GLY A 471 -20.13 -1.66 3.59
CA GLY A 471 -20.21 -1.79 2.13
C GLY A 471 -18.83 -1.95 1.46
N ASN A 472 -18.82 -2.50 0.25
CA ASN A 472 -17.69 -2.71 -0.65
C ASN A 472 -16.66 -3.75 -0.20
N GLY A 473 -17.06 -4.70 0.64
CA GLY A 473 -16.16 -5.58 1.37
C GLY A 473 -15.60 -6.70 0.52
N ALA A 474 -14.36 -7.10 0.85
CA ALA A 474 -13.60 -8.19 0.27
C ALA A 474 -13.72 -8.28 -1.25
N CYS A 475 -13.68 -7.12 -1.92
CA CYS A 475 -13.79 -7.07 -3.37
C CYS A 475 -12.43 -7.28 -4.03
N TRP A 476 -11.37 -6.70 -3.46
CA TRP A 476 -10.04 -6.76 -4.02
C TRP A 476 -9.18 -7.89 -3.44
N VAL A 477 -8.46 -8.56 -4.35
CA VAL A 477 -7.36 -9.47 -4.00
C VAL A 477 -6.20 -8.64 -3.46
N THR A 478 -5.80 -8.93 -2.23
CA THR A 478 -4.69 -8.27 -1.56
C THR A 478 -3.74 -9.32 -1.01
N ALA A 479 -2.44 -9.06 -1.08
CA ALA A 479 -1.42 -9.87 -0.42
C ALA A 479 -0.74 -9.06 0.68
N ILE A 480 -0.32 -9.76 1.73
CA ILE A 480 0.73 -9.28 2.63
C ILE A 480 2.03 -9.87 2.10
N VAL A 481 3.03 -9.03 1.87
CA VAL A 481 4.28 -9.46 1.21
C VAL A 481 5.00 -10.48 2.11
N PRO A 482 5.37 -11.66 1.58
CA PRO A 482 6.16 -12.64 2.32
C PRO A 482 7.45 -12.00 2.87
N ASP A 483 7.83 -12.37 4.09
CA ASP A 483 9.01 -11.84 4.82
C ASP A 483 8.98 -10.32 5.14
N ARG A 484 7.98 -9.57 4.64
CA ARG A 484 7.72 -8.15 4.95
C ARG A 484 6.27 -7.94 5.38
N PRO A 485 5.86 -8.44 6.57
CA PRO A 485 4.47 -8.39 7.02
C PRO A 485 3.93 -6.97 7.23
N HIS A 486 4.79 -5.95 7.18
CA HIS A 486 4.40 -4.55 7.21
C HIS A 486 4.00 -3.98 5.84
N VAL A 487 4.15 -4.74 4.75
CA VAL A 487 3.85 -4.32 3.37
C VAL A 487 2.66 -5.09 2.83
N ALA A 488 1.71 -4.35 2.25
CA ALA A 488 0.58 -4.91 1.50
C ALA A 488 0.75 -4.61 0.00
N GLU A 489 0.40 -5.59 -0.84
CA GLU A 489 0.32 -5.46 -2.30
C GLU A 489 -1.13 -5.59 -2.79
N LEU A 490 -1.56 -4.63 -3.61
CA LEU A 490 -2.86 -4.61 -4.27
C LEU A 490 -2.69 -4.15 -5.72
N ARG A 491 -3.19 -4.95 -6.66
CA ARG A 491 -3.21 -4.62 -8.09
C ARG A 491 -4.64 -4.55 -8.61
N ARG A 492 -5.06 -3.35 -9.02
CA ARG A 492 -6.43 -3.11 -9.51
C ARG A 492 -6.55 -3.47 -10.99
N GLY A 493 -7.51 -4.33 -11.30
CA GLY A 493 -7.83 -4.75 -12.66
C GLY A 493 -8.70 -3.74 -13.41
N TYR A 494 -9.31 -4.21 -14.51
CA TYR A 494 -10.08 -3.38 -15.44
C TYR A 494 -11.58 -3.29 -15.10
N ALA A 495 -12.01 -3.96 -14.03
CA ALA A 495 -13.38 -4.01 -13.54
C ALA A 495 -13.47 -3.51 -12.08
N GLY A 496 -14.68 -3.25 -11.60
CA GLY A 496 -14.92 -2.75 -10.25
C GLY A 496 -14.69 -1.25 -10.09
N VAL A 497 -14.87 -0.78 -8.86
CA VAL A 497 -14.78 0.63 -8.45
C VAL A 497 -13.33 0.93 -8.13
N ARG A 498 -12.66 1.68 -9.01
CA ARG A 498 -11.21 1.84 -8.95
C ARG A 498 -10.81 3.30 -9.14
N THR A 499 -9.78 3.72 -8.41
CA THR A 499 -9.18 5.06 -8.60
C THR A 499 -8.13 5.05 -9.69
N TRP A 500 -7.50 3.91 -9.96
CA TRP A 500 -6.51 3.63 -11.00
C TRP A 500 -6.62 2.18 -11.46
N GLU A 501 -5.94 1.82 -12.54
CA GLU A 501 -5.87 0.44 -13.05
C GLU A 501 -4.42 0.10 -13.45
N CYS A 502 -4.06 -1.18 -13.33
CA CYS A 502 -2.75 -1.67 -13.78
C CYS A 502 -2.60 -1.51 -15.30
N GLU A 503 -1.37 -1.30 -15.76
CA GLU A 503 -1.05 -1.40 -17.18
C GLU A 503 -1.34 -2.83 -17.71
N PRO A 504 -1.59 -3.01 -19.01
CA PRO A 504 -1.77 -4.32 -19.63
C PRO A 504 -0.65 -5.30 -19.24
N GLY A 505 -1.02 -6.51 -18.82
CA GLY A 505 -0.05 -7.56 -18.46
C GLY A 505 0.50 -7.47 -17.02
N GLU A 506 0.19 -6.43 -16.25
CA GLU A 506 0.82 -6.18 -14.94
C GLU A 506 -0.10 -6.51 -13.75
N LEU A 507 -1.18 -7.26 -13.97
CA LEU A 507 -2.21 -7.51 -12.94
C LEU A 507 -1.80 -8.57 -11.89
N HIS A 508 -0.89 -9.49 -12.23
CA HIS A 508 -0.43 -10.51 -11.28
C HIS A 508 0.43 -9.89 -10.18
N LEU A 509 0.16 -10.25 -8.93
CA LEU A 509 0.92 -9.78 -7.77
C LEU A 509 2.37 -10.24 -7.89
N ALA A 510 3.33 -9.35 -7.67
CA ALA A 510 4.75 -9.70 -7.70
C ALA A 510 5.13 -10.54 -6.49
N SER A 511 4.58 -10.22 -5.31
CA SER A 511 4.93 -10.85 -4.04
C SER A 511 4.53 -12.33 -3.94
N THR A 512 3.38 -12.69 -4.50
CA THR A 512 2.82 -14.05 -4.39
C THR A 512 2.64 -14.75 -5.73
N GLY A 513 2.71 -14.03 -6.85
CA GLY A 513 2.38 -14.54 -8.17
C GLY A 513 0.89 -14.78 -8.41
N GLU A 514 0.05 -14.40 -7.44
CA GLU A 514 -1.39 -14.58 -7.54
C GLU A 514 -2.01 -13.62 -8.57
N PRO A 515 -3.04 -14.05 -9.33
CA PRO A 515 -3.85 -13.11 -10.10
C PRO A 515 -4.47 -12.04 -9.19
N GLY A 516 -4.16 -10.76 -9.43
CA GLY A 516 -4.76 -9.62 -8.74
C GLY A 516 -6.21 -9.36 -9.18
N GLY A 517 -6.65 -8.11 -9.07
CA GLY A 517 -8.01 -7.72 -9.45
C GLY A 517 -9.06 -8.14 -8.42
N LEU A 518 -10.25 -8.50 -8.89
CA LEU A 518 -11.38 -8.79 -8.01
C LEU A 518 -11.41 -10.26 -7.60
N TRP A 519 -11.78 -10.56 -6.35
CA TRP A 519 -12.06 -11.94 -5.92
C TRP A 519 -13.16 -12.61 -6.77
N ALA A 520 -14.06 -11.82 -7.38
CA ALA A 520 -15.05 -12.29 -8.33
C ALA A 520 -14.44 -12.94 -9.57
N GLU A 521 -13.35 -12.40 -10.09
CA GLU A 521 -12.63 -12.91 -11.27
C GLU A 521 -11.93 -14.24 -10.96
N ARG A 522 -11.70 -14.51 -9.68
CA ARG A 522 -11.18 -15.78 -9.15
C ARG A 522 -12.28 -16.76 -8.72
N GLY A 523 -13.55 -16.44 -9.02
CA GLY A 523 -14.69 -17.26 -8.63
C GLY A 523 -14.97 -17.28 -7.13
N ARG A 524 -14.42 -16.34 -6.36
CA ARG A 524 -14.50 -16.22 -4.89
C ARG A 524 -15.17 -14.91 -4.45
N SER A 525 -16.09 -14.35 -5.25
CA SER A 525 -16.84 -13.16 -4.83
C SER A 525 -17.62 -13.42 -3.54
N LEU A 526 -17.83 -12.37 -2.74
CA LEU A 526 -18.67 -12.48 -1.56
C LEU A 526 -20.10 -12.95 -1.90
N HIS A 527 -20.63 -12.62 -3.09
CA HIS A 527 -21.94 -13.11 -3.51
C HIS A 527 -21.99 -14.63 -3.52
N ARG A 528 -20.88 -15.26 -3.89
CA ARG A 528 -20.74 -16.71 -3.92
C ARG A 528 -20.42 -17.28 -2.54
N LEU A 529 -19.55 -16.62 -1.78
CA LEU A 529 -19.06 -17.16 -0.51
C LEU A 529 -20.06 -16.97 0.63
N PHE A 530 -20.69 -15.79 0.69
CA PHE A 530 -21.53 -15.35 1.81
C PHE A 530 -22.93 -14.89 1.37
N GLY A 531 -23.25 -14.92 0.07
CA GLY A 531 -24.56 -14.54 -0.47
C GLY A 531 -24.79 -13.03 -0.64
N ILE A 532 -23.75 -12.21 -0.43
CA ILE A 532 -23.81 -10.74 -0.33
C ILE A 532 -22.68 -10.10 -1.14
N GLY A 533 -22.82 -8.88 -1.66
CA GLY A 533 -21.68 -8.25 -2.32
C GLY A 533 -21.94 -6.91 -2.97
N THR A 534 -20.91 -6.39 -3.63
CA THR A 534 -20.88 -5.03 -4.18
C THR A 534 -21.71 -4.91 -5.47
N SER A 535 -22.68 -3.99 -5.53
CA SER A 535 -23.43 -3.67 -6.76
C SER A 535 -23.10 -2.30 -7.39
N ALA A 536 -23.04 -1.22 -6.61
CA ALA A 536 -22.77 0.15 -7.07
C ALA A 536 -22.07 1.05 -6.03
N ALA A 537 -21.14 1.89 -6.48
CA ALA A 537 -20.49 2.89 -5.62
C ALA A 537 -20.76 4.32 -6.09
N GLY A 538 -20.78 5.26 -5.14
CA GLY A 538 -20.95 6.69 -5.36
C GLY A 538 -20.89 7.48 -4.05
N THR A 539 -20.72 8.79 -4.14
CA THR A 539 -20.72 9.71 -3.00
C THR A 539 -22.08 10.41 -2.84
N LEU A 540 -23.17 9.69 -3.17
CA LEU A 540 -24.52 10.26 -3.11
C LEU A 540 -25.05 10.19 -1.68
N PRO A 541 -26.01 11.06 -1.30
CA PRO A 541 -26.70 10.94 -0.03
C PRO A 541 -27.37 9.57 0.12
N GLY A 542 -27.36 9.05 1.35
CA GLY A 542 -27.99 7.78 1.70
C GLY A 542 -29.50 7.85 1.57
N GLY A 543 -30.10 6.75 1.11
CA GLY A 543 -31.55 6.56 1.10
C GLY A 543 -31.97 5.57 2.18
N PRO A 544 -33.26 5.58 2.57
CA PRO A 544 -33.79 4.62 3.54
C PRO A 544 -33.97 3.22 2.91
N TYR A 545 -34.22 2.22 3.76
CA TYR A 545 -34.55 0.85 3.41
C TYR A 545 -36.04 0.58 3.55
N ASP A 546 -36.64 -0.07 2.56
CA ASP A 546 -37.99 -0.63 2.66
C ASP A 546 -37.96 -2.04 3.28
N LEU A 547 -38.84 -2.31 4.23
CA LEU A 547 -39.00 -3.64 4.80
C LEU A 547 -39.77 -4.57 3.84
N VAL A 548 -39.23 -5.75 3.62
CA VAL A 548 -39.81 -6.78 2.73
C VAL A 548 -39.90 -8.17 3.39
N SER A 549 -39.72 -8.25 4.70
CA SER A 549 -39.70 -9.48 5.50
C SER A 549 -40.34 -9.24 6.87
N ASP A 550 -40.81 -10.31 7.50
CA ASP A 550 -41.39 -10.37 8.84
C ASP A 550 -40.50 -11.14 9.84
N ASP A 551 -39.20 -11.30 9.54
CA ASP A 551 -38.26 -11.98 10.44
C ASP A 551 -38.26 -11.34 11.85
N PRO A 552 -38.24 -12.14 12.94
CA PRO A 552 -38.25 -11.62 14.31
C PRO A 552 -37.19 -10.57 14.64
N VAL A 553 -36.04 -10.55 13.95
CA VAL A 553 -35.01 -9.51 14.19
C VAL A 553 -35.49 -8.11 13.78
N LEU A 554 -36.52 -8.02 12.93
CA LEU A 554 -37.14 -6.78 12.46
C LEU A 554 -38.25 -6.27 13.40
N ALA A 555 -38.51 -6.97 14.51
CA ALA A 555 -39.53 -6.56 15.47
C ALA A 555 -39.26 -5.14 16.01
N GLY A 556 -40.26 -4.27 15.93
CA GLY A 556 -40.19 -2.89 16.43
C GLY A 556 -39.58 -1.86 15.47
N LEU A 557 -39.39 -2.21 14.20
CA LEU A 557 -38.94 -1.29 13.15
C LEU A 557 -40.10 -0.76 12.31
N ASP A 558 -40.02 0.51 11.90
CA ASP A 558 -40.97 1.13 10.96
C ASP A 558 -40.44 1.04 9.52
N SER A 559 -41.33 1.00 8.51
CA SER A 559 -40.92 1.06 7.09
C SER A 559 -41.34 2.38 6.45
N PRO A 560 -40.46 3.07 5.69
CA PRO A 560 -39.05 2.76 5.49
C PRO A 560 -38.19 3.20 6.71
N PHE A 561 -37.05 2.55 6.94
CA PHE A 561 -36.13 2.88 8.03
C PHE A 561 -34.75 3.33 7.54
N GLY A 562 -33.94 3.93 8.42
CA GLY A 562 -32.57 4.33 8.09
C GLY A 562 -32.46 5.52 7.14
N GLY A 563 -33.53 6.31 7.01
CA GLY A 563 -33.47 7.61 6.36
C GLY A 563 -32.85 8.64 7.30
N PHE A 564 -31.79 9.30 6.85
CA PHE A 564 -31.13 10.39 7.56
C PHE A 564 -31.03 11.59 6.62
N ASP A 565 -31.21 12.82 7.12
CA ASP A 565 -30.96 14.06 6.37
C ASP A 565 -29.44 14.31 6.13
N ALA A 566 -28.65 13.24 5.98
CA ALA A 566 -27.19 13.24 5.93
C ALA A 566 -26.66 12.58 4.66
N GLU A 567 -25.61 13.18 4.09
CA GLU A 567 -25.00 12.79 2.82
C GLU A 567 -24.11 11.53 2.93
N PHE A 568 -24.68 10.35 3.26
CA PHE A 568 -23.90 9.09 3.33
C PHE A 568 -24.58 7.90 2.67
N GLY A 569 -24.13 7.50 1.48
CA GLY A 569 -24.65 6.30 0.84
C GLY A 569 -23.72 5.68 -0.23
N LEU A 570 -23.20 4.50 0.07
CA LEU A 570 -22.84 3.50 -0.93
C LEU A 570 -23.96 2.45 -0.96
N LEU A 571 -24.51 2.13 -2.13
CA LEU A 571 -25.67 1.23 -2.28
C LEU A 571 -25.24 -0.13 -2.84
N LEU A 572 -25.20 -1.21 -2.04
CA LEU A 572 -24.68 -2.52 -2.48
C LEU A 572 -25.64 -3.71 -2.27
N GLY A 573 -25.94 -4.41 -3.38
CA GLY A 573 -27.13 -5.23 -3.59
C GLY A 573 -27.03 -6.77 -3.42
N SER A 574 -28.11 -7.42 -3.86
CA SER A 574 -28.78 -8.61 -3.26
C SER A 574 -28.36 -10.03 -3.73
N PRO A 575 -28.74 -11.09 -2.98
CA PRO A 575 -28.50 -12.51 -3.29
C PRO A 575 -29.14 -13.06 -4.58
N PRO A 576 -28.78 -14.28 -5.01
CA PRO A 576 -29.37 -14.98 -6.17
C PRO A 576 -30.89 -15.18 -6.01
N GLY A 577 -31.66 -14.90 -7.07
CA GLY A 577 -33.13 -15.06 -7.10
C GLY A 577 -33.93 -13.74 -7.09
N THR A 578 -33.26 -12.60 -6.95
CA THR A 578 -33.90 -11.28 -6.97
C THR A 578 -33.91 -10.68 -8.38
N THR A 579 -35.10 -10.42 -8.94
CA THR A 579 -35.24 -9.69 -10.21
C THR A 579 -35.08 -8.19 -9.96
N LEU A 580 -33.89 -7.63 -10.25
CA LEU A 580 -33.61 -6.21 -10.09
C LEU A 580 -34.05 -5.42 -11.33
N LEU A 581 -35.07 -4.56 -11.18
CA LEU A 581 -35.53 -3.62 -12.21
C LEU A 581 -34.67 -2.33 -12.28
N ASP A 582 -33.83 -2.08 -11.26
CA ASP A 582 -32.82 -1.01 -11.19
C ASP A 582 -31.61 -1.53 -10.40
N ARG A 583 -30.39 -1.29 -10.90
CA ARG A 583 -29.12 -1.86 -10.37
C ARG A 583 -28.52 -1.06 -9.20
N ARG A 584 -29.05 0.12 -8.85
CA ARG A 584 -28.52 1.00 -7.79
C ARG A 584 -29.27 0.83 -6.46
N ARG A 585 -29.07 -0.29 -5.75
CA ARG A 585 -29.73 -0.55 -4.46
C ARG A 585 -28.80 -1.23 -3.46
N ALA A 586 -28.93 -0.87 -2.18
CA ALA A 586 -28.43 -1.66 -1.06
C ALA A 586 -29.48 -2.68 -0.63
N ALA A 587 -29.04 -3.79 -0.03
CA ALA A 587 -29.95 -4.74 0.60
C ALA A 587 -29.42 -5.18 1.96
N VAL A 588 -30.26 -5.02 2.98
CA VAL A 588 -30.06 -5.66 4.27
C VAL A 588 -30.48 -7.13 4.14
N THR A 589 -29.59 -8.06 4.48
CA THR A 589 -29.85 -9.49 4.36
C THR A 589 -29.43 -10.25 5.61
N LEU A 590 -30.20 -11.28 5.96
CA LEU A 590 -29.86 -12.26 6.97
C LEU A 590 -29.97 -13.65 6.33
N LEU A 591 -28.83 -14.30 6.13
CA LEU A 591 -28.73 -15.56 5.40
C LEU A 591 -28.27 -16.67 6.33
N ARG A 592 -28.87 -17.86 6.22
CA ARG A 592 -28.39 -19.05 6.92
C ARG A 592 -27.38 -19.78 6.04
N THR A 593 -26.26 -20.17 6.63
CA THR A 593 -25.22 -20.96 5.98
C THR A 593 -25.49 -22.46 6.13
N ALA A 594 -24.85 -23.27 5.29
CA ALA A 594 -24.98 -24.73 5.38
C ALA A 594 -24.45 -25.30 6.71
N GLY A 595 -23.48 -24.62 7.34
CA GLY A 595 -22.94 -24.97 8.66
C GLY A 595 -23.88 -24.65 9.83
N GLY A 596 -25.03 -24.02 9.58
CA GLY A 596 -25.99 -23.62 10.61
C GLY A 596 -25.77 -22.22 11.19
N GLY A 597 -24.68 -21.55 10.82
CA GLY A 597 -24.40 -20.15 11.16
C GLY A 597 -25.18 -19.16 10.30
N GLN A 598 -25.06 -17.87 10.60
CA GLN A 598 -25.79 -16.79 9.91
C GLN A 598 -24.85 -15.69 9.40
N VAL A 599 -25.19 -15.11 8.26
CA VAL A 599 -24.52 -13.93 7.69
C VAL A 599 -25.51 -12.78 7.68
N PHE A 600 -25.24 -11.74 8.46
CA PHE A 600 -25.94 -10.46 8.42
C PHE A 600 -25.13 -9.45 7.61
N PHE A 601 -25.77 -8.77 6.66
CA PHE A 601 -25.13 -7.77 5.81
C PHE A 601 -26.04 -6.57 5.64
N THR A 602 -25.45 -5.37 5.69
CA THR A 602 -26.21 -4.12 5.64
C THR A 602 -26.18 -3.46 4.26
N GLY A 603 -25.12 -3.67 3.47
CA GLY A 603 -25.05 -3.17 2.09
C GLY A 603 -24.72 -1.69 1.94
N SER A 604 -24.30 -1.02 3.01
CA SER A 604 -23.95 0.40 2.99
C SER A 604 -22.78 0.73 3.90
N THR A 605 -21.82 1.50 3.39
CA THR A 605 -20.69 1.99 4.17
C THR A 605 -21.15 2.89 5.30
N GLY A 606 -22.16 3.74 5.06
CA GLY A 606 -22.71 4.66 6.06
C GLY A 606 -23.50 4.00 7.20
N TRP A 607 -23.60 2.67 7.26
CA TRP A 607 -24.33 1.98 8.32
C TRP A 607 -23.72 2.22 9.70
N CYS A 608 -22.40 2.11 9.83
CA CYS A 608 -21.71 2.36 11.10
C CYS A 608 -21.92 3.80 11.60
N GLY A 609 -21.83 4.78 10.68
CA GLY A 609 -22.08 6.19 11.01
C GLY A 609 -23.52 6.49 11.44
N ALA A 610 -24.49 5.70 10.97
CA ALA A 610 -25.90 5.84 11.31
C ALA A 610 -26.26 5.29 12.71
N LEU A 611 -25.46 4.39 13.29
CA LEU A 611 -25.77 3.71 14.55
C LEU A 611 -26.03 4.69 15.70
N SER A 612 -25.23 5.76 15.79
CA SER A 612 -25.29 6.72 16.90
C SER A 612 -26.32 7.84 16.72
N HIS A 613 -27.05 7.86 15.60
CA HIS A 613 -28.06 8.88 15.33
C HIS A 613 -29.15 8.89 16.43
N LYS A 614 -29.61 10.07 16.83
CA LYS A 614 -30.59 10.26 17.94
C LYS A 614 -30.16 9.57 19.25
N GLY A 615 -28.85 9.51 19.53
CA GLY A 615 -28.35 8.91 20.77
C GLY A 615 -28.62 7.42 20.86
N ASP A 616 -28.37 6.70 19.76
CA ASP A 616 -28.62 5.27 19.58
C ASP A 616 -30.10 4.85 19.51
N ASP A 617 -31.07 5.77 19.68
CA ASP A 617 -32.51 5.49 19.56
C ASP A 617 -32.99 5.67 18.10
N ASN A 618 -32.64 4.69 17.27
CA ASN A 618 -33.04 4.62 15.87
C ASN A 618 -33.13 3.16 15.38
N ASP A 619 -33.77 2.96 14.23
CA ASP A 619 -34.00 1.62 13.68
C ASP A 619 -32.74 0.88 13.25
N VAL A 620 -31.71 1.60 12.78
CA VAL A 620 -30.42 0.99 12.39
C VAL A 620 -29.73 0.39 13.61
N SER A 621 -29.72 1.15 14.72
CA SER A 621 -29.24 0.71 16.02
C SER A 621 -30.07 -0.48 16.55
N ARG A 622 -31.40 -0.38 16.56
CA ARG A 622 -32.30 -1.46 17.00
C ARG A 622 -32.08 -2.76 16.23
N LEU A 623 -32.06 -2.71 14.90
CA LEU A 623 -31.84 -3.89 14.06
C LEU A 623 -30.47 -4.52 14.32
N THR A 624 -29.42 -3.71 14.36
CA THR A 624 -28.06 -4.20 14.63
C THR A 624 -28.01 -4.88 16.00
N ALA A 625 -28.61 -4.28 17.03
CA ALA A 625 -28.65 -4.85 18.38
C ALA A 625 -29.43 -6.18 18.41
N ASN A 626 -30.59 -6.25 17.75
CA ASN A 626 -31.40 -7.48 17.67
C ASN A 626 -30.60 -8.64 17.06
N VAL A 627 -29.91 -8.40 15.94
CA VAL A 627 -29.10 -9.41 15.27
C VAL A 627 -27.92 -9.84 16.13
N LEU A 628 -27.15 -8.90 16.69
CA LEU A 628 -25.97 -9.23 17.49
C LEU A 628 -26.32 -9.97 18.79
N ARG A 629 -27.47 -9.66 19.43
CA ARG A 629 -27.98 -10.41 20.59
C ARG A 629 -28.36 -11.85 20.21
N SER A 630 -29.00 -12.02 19.05
CA SER A 630 -29.30 -13.35 18.49
C SER A 630 -28.02 -14.17 18.25
N PHE A 631 -26.98 -13.55 17.67
CA PHE A 631 -25.69 -14.21 17.46
C PHE A 631 -25.00 -14.60 18.78
N CYS A 632 -25.17 -13.79 19.83
CA CYS A 632 -24.71 -14.09 21.20
C CYS A 632 -25.56 -15.14 21.93
N GLY A 633 -26.66 -15.63 21.34
CA GLY A 633 -27.52 -16.68 21.90
C GLY A 633 -28.63 -16.20 22.82
N GLY A 634 -28.94 -14.90 22.82
CA GLY A 634 -30.23 -14.43 23.34
C GLY A 634 -31.36 -14.86 22.41
N THR A 635 -32.56 -15.08 22.94
CA THR A 635 -33.74 -15.22 22.09
C THR A 635 -34.10 -13.86 21.48
N ALA A 636 -34.71 -13.82 20.29
CA ALA A 636 -35.20 -12.55 19.71
C ALA A 636 -36.20 -11.83 20.66
N THR A 637 -36.81 -12.57 21.59
CA THR A 637 -37.67 -12.06 22.67
C THR A 637 -36.91 -11.43 23.85
N ASP A 638 -35.65 -11.78 24.09
CA ASP A 638 -34.75 -11.08 25.03
C ASP A 638 -34.19 -9.77 24.44
N ALA A 639 -34.39 -9.55 23.13
CA ALA A 639 -33.92 -8.36 22.42
C ALA A 639 -34.79 -7.11 22.68
N ILE A 640 -35.94 -7.29 23.32
CA ILE A 640 -36.82 -6.21 23.79
C ILE A 640 -36.61 -6.09 25.31
N GLY A 641 -35.57 -5.36 25.71
CA GLY A 641 -35.51 -4.82 27.08
C GLY A 641 -36.63 -3.79 27.29
N PRO A 642 -37.03 -3.52 28.55
CA PRO A 642 -38.20 -2.69 28.87
C PRO A 642 -38.18 -1.29 28.26
#